data_AF-A0A7Y4RBE0-F1
#
_entry.id   AF-A0A7Y4RBE0-F1
#
_cell.length_a   1.000
_cell.length_b   1.000
_cell.length_c   1.000
_cell.angle_alpha   90.00
_cell.angle_beta   90.00
_cell.angle_gamma   90.00
#
_symmetry.space_group_name_H-M   'P 1'
#
loop_
_entity.id
_entity.type
_entity.pdbx_description
1 polymer ?
#
loop_
_entity_poly.entity_id
_entity_poly.type
_entity_poly.pdbx_seq_one_letter_code
_entity_poly.pdbx_strand_id
1 'polypeptide(L)'
;PPPRVGLIVRKNDAGQWMDDNNGNWTNLVSGPSAALSGRVPGWNLPDHDVAVINANTLDVSYVDRLMNLCMAINVDPASGRLFVVGTDAINEVRFEPVVGGIFVRVLLATVDPLAAGGTKIFDLNPHLDYATHTVPQDQRNRSIGDPRAVVWNAANSRAYVAGMGSNNVIVIGQDGSRAGLSQTIEVGEGPTGLALNAAAHRLFVLNKFNASISTIDTVSETEIDRAPFFDPTPVAIKTGRKHLYDTHRTSGLGQLACASCHIDARMDRLAWDLGDPSGDMKNFDQSCNLGVGLLGTCDDWHPMKGPMTSQTLQDIIGNEPHHWRGDRNGLEEFNPAFVGLLGDDSLLTPSEMQEFEDFLATLTFPPNPFRNIDNSLPTNLPLPGHFSTGRFAAAGTPLPNGNAVNGLNLYTTAQLDMVAGLNIINCVTCHTLPTGMGSNRRLVGGQAQPFPVGPNGEQHLTVVSVDGSTNGSIKVPHLRNLYEKVGFEMTQGSNRAGFGFLHDGSVDSIARFVSEPVFSLDNTQQLADMVAFMLSFSGSDLPVGTTNNVFNLRGPDGQDTHAAVGFQLTVDANNHELPGVVNALNFMIELADSDRVGLVAKGVVDGHPRGYMHAFNGLFQSDRAAGLISDDDLRLAAGDAQPITFTVVPFGTQTRMGIDRDTDGFFDGDELENCSNSADATSNPGNVVITGDRDGSGAVDLVDYAVFDGCVTDGLLAASGPHGVTAAGSPPTLECRCAFDFDRDGLIDLRDFASFQRAVGS
;
A
#
# COMPACT_ATOMS: atom_id res chain seq x y z
N PRO A 1 -5.37 -36.51 -13.35
CA PRO A 1 -4.22 -36.63 -12.41
C PRO A 1 -3.90 -35.23 -11.89
N PRO A 2 -3.33 -35.07 -10.68
CA PRO A 2 -2.90 -33.76 -10.23
C PRO A 2 -1.87 -33.17 -11.21
N PRO A 3 -1.83 -31.84 -11.38
CA PRO A 3 -0.85 -31.20 -12.24
C PRO A 3 0.57 -31.50 -11.73
N ARG A 4 1.54 -31.50 -12.66
CA ARG A 4 2.96 -31.49 -12.26
C ARG A 4 3.27 -30.08 -11.78
N VAL A 5 3.72 -29.96 -10.55
CA VAL A 5 3.89 -28.66 -9.90
C VAL A 5 5.32 -28.49 -9.40
N GLY A 6 5.75 -27.24 -9.29
CA GLY A 6 6.98 -26.87 -8.61
C GLY A 6 6.95 -27.24 -7.13
N LEU A 7 8.11 -27.16 -6.48
CA LEU A 7 8.27 -27.38 -5.06
C LEU A 7 8.86 -26.14 -4.41
N ILE A 8 8.25 -25.70 -3.32
CA ILE A 8 8.79 -24.62 -2.49
C ILE A 8 9.81 -25.24 -1.53
N VAL A 9 10.98 -24.62 -1.44
CA VAL A 9 12.04 -25.01 -0.50
C VAL A 9 12.51 -23.81 0.29
N ARG A 10 12.76 -24.03 1.59
CA ARG A 10 13.23 -23.01 2.53
C ARG A 10 14.65 -23.33 2.98
N LYS A 11 15.49 -22.30 3.12
CA LYS A 11 16.86 -22.46 3.62
C LYS A 11 16.85 -22.56 5.15
N ASN A 12 17.36 -23.64 5.70
CA ASN A 12 17.45 -23.85 7.14
C ASN A 12 18.73 -23.24 7.75
N ASP A 13 18.89 -23.38 9.06
CA ASP A 13 20.03 -22.79 9.77
C ASP A 13 21.40 -23.37 9.39
N ALA A 14 21.41 -24.64 8.96
CA ALA A 14 22.59 -25.31 8.42
C ALA A 14 22.92 -24.88 6.98
N GLY A 15 22.15 -23.94 6.41
CA GLY A 15 22.31 -23.45 5.05
C GLY A 15 21.78 -24.40 3.98
N GLN A 16 20.96 -25.38 4.36
CA GLN A 16 20.41 -26.38 3.45
C GLN A 16 19.02 -25.97 2.96
N TRP A 17 18.74 -26.20 1.68
CA TRP A 17 17.41 -25.97 1.09
C TRP A 17 16.54 -27.20 1.31
N MET A 18 15.49 -27.07 2.12
CA MET A 18 14.64 -28.17 2.58
C MET A 18 13.21 -27.96 2.10
N ASP A 19 12.52 -29.04 1.77
CA ASP A 19 11.05 -29.03 1.63
C ASP A 19 10.37 -29.42 2.96
N ASP A 20 9.04 -29.34 2.97
CA ASP A 20 8.17 -29.72 4.08
C ASP A 20 8.19 -31.22 4.45
N ASN A 21 8.78 -32.07 3.62
CA ASN A 21 8.97 -33.50 3.87
C ASN A 21 10.41 -33.85 4.29
N ASN A 22 11.20 -32.85 4.69
CA ASN A 22 12.62 -32.98 5.04
C ASN A 22 13.52 -33.45 3.87
N GLY A 23 13.07 -33.30 2.63
CA GLY A 23 13.88 -33.50 1.43
C GLY A 23 14.93 -32.40 1.30
N ASN A 24 16.19 -32.78 1.10
CA ASN A 24 17.30 -31.83 0.95
C ASN A 24 17.61 -31.57 -0.54
N TRP A 25 17.30 -30.35 -0.98
CA TRP A 25 17.44 -29.87 -2.36
C TRP A 25 18.69 -29.02 -2.57
N THR A 26 19.57 -28.91 -1.57
CA THR A 26 20.76 -28.04 -1.59
C THR A 26 21.62 -28.29 -2.83
N ASN A 27 21.83 -29.55 -3.21
CA ASN A 27 22.64 -29.90 -4.39
C ASN A 27 22.04 -29.36 -5.71
N LEU A 28 20.71 -29.30 -5.80
CA LEU A 28 19.98 -28.80 -6.98
C LEU A 28 19.74 -27.29 -6.95
N VAL A 29 19.74 -26.66 -5.78
CA VAL A 29 19.54 -25.21 -5.65
C VAL A 29 20.86 -24.44 -5.72
N SER A 30 21.87 -24.88 -4.97
CA SER A 30 23.12 -24.13 -4.76
C SER A 30 24.39 -24.97 -4.89
N GLY A 31 24.28 -26.31 -4.94
CA GLY A 31 25.43 -27.20 -5.02
C GLY A 31 25.94 -27.46 -6.45
N PRO A 32 26.81 -28.49 -6.61
CA PRO A 32 27.37 -28.86 -7.91
C PRO A 32 26.36 -29.17 -9.01
N SER A 33 25.14 -29.58 -8.66
CA SER A 33 24.06 -29.88 -9.62
C SER A 33 23.10 -28.70 -9.85
N ALA A 34 23.40 -27.49 -9.37
CA ALA A 34 22.52 -26.32 -9.51
C ALA A 34 22.11 -26.02 -10.96
N ALA A 35 23.00 -26.29 -11.92
CA ALA A 35 22.74 -26.09 -13.34
C ALA A 35 21.53 -26.89 -13.87
N LEU A 36 21.16 -28.00 -13.22
CA LEU A 36 19.97 -28.78 -13.58
C LEU A 36 18.66 -28.05 -13.28
N SER A 37 18.69 -27.06 -12.38
CA SER A 37 17.54 -26.21 -12.06
C SER A 37 17.63 -24.82 -12.70
N GLY A 38 18.57 -24.62 -13.63
CA GLY A 38 18.84 -23.32 -14.26
C GLY A 38 19.71 -22.37 -13.44
N ARG A 39 20.03 -22.72 -12.18
CA ARG A 39 20.84 -21.91 -11.26
C ARG A 39 22.33 -22.10 -11.45
N VAL A 40 23.12 -21.08 -11.14
CA VAL A 40 24.58 -21.21 -11.02
C VAL A 40 24.98 -21.94 -9.73
N PRO A 41 26.06 -22.76 -9.74
CA PRO A 41 26.64 -23.27 -8.49
C PRO A 41 26.98 -22.12 -7.54
N GLY A 42 26.60 -22.26 -6.28
CA GLY A 42 26.71 -21.20 -5.27
C GLY A 42 25.57 -20.19 -5.28
N TRP A 43 24.51 -20.39 -6.08
CA TRP A 43 23.31 -19.54 -6.04
C TRP A 43 22.79 -19.40 -4.61
N ASN A 44 22.50 -18.17 -4.22
CA ASN A 44 22.08 -17.84 -2.87
C ASN A 44 21.04 -16.71 -2.87
N LEU A 45 20.17 -16.76 -1.88
CA LEU A 45 19.30 -15.67 -1.44
C LEU A 45 19.84 -15.24 -0.07
N PRO A 46 20.69 -14.20 -0.01
CA PRO A 46 21.15 -13.66 1.26
C PRO A 46 19.94 -13.08 2.00
N ASP A 47 19.75 -13.56 3.22
CA ASP A 47 18.60 -13.27 4.06
C ASP A 47 18.84 -11.98 4.86
N HIS A 48 19.21 -10.90 4.16
CA HIS A 48 19.66 -9.64 4.77
C HIS A 48 18.47 -8.82 5.28
N ASP A 49 18.02 -9.09 6.49
CA ASP A 49 16.81 -8.47 7.06
C ASP A 49 17.03 -7.05 7.58
N VAL A 50 18.17 -6.82 8.25
CA VAL A 50 18.52 -5.50 8.81
C VAL A 50 19.90 -5.07 8.36
N ALA A 51 19.99 -3.91 7.73
CA ALA A 51 21.25 -3.23 7.47
C ALA A 51 21.70 -2.44 8.71
N VAL A 52 22.94 -2.68 9.15
CA VAL A 52 23.60 -1.92 10.20
C VAL A 52 24.66 -1.04 9.55
N ILE A 53 24.49 0.28 9.65
CA ILE A 53 25.39 1.26 9.04
C ILE A 53 26.20 1.93 10.15
N ASN A 54 27.52 1.83 10.07
CA ASN A 54 28.41 2.56 10.96
C ASN A 54 28.42 4.05 10.58
N ALA A 55 27.84 4.92 11.41
CA ALA A 55 27.73 6.34 11.11
C ALA A 55 29.09 7.08 10.99
N ASN A 56 30.18 6.52 11.53
CA ASN A 56 31.51 7.13 11.47
C ASN A 56 32.28 6.73 10.20
N THR A 57 32.16 5.47 9.77
CA THR A 57 32.92 4.93 8.62
C THR A 57 32.08 4.75 7.36
N LEU A 58 30.75 4.79 7.50
CA LEU A 58 29.76 4.41 6.48
C LEU A 58 29.82 2.94 6.05
N ASP A 59 30.52 2.10 6.81
CA ASP A 59 30.53 0.65 6.57
C ASP A 59 29.14 0.06 6.81
N VAL A 60 28.76 -0.90 5.95
CA VAL A 60 27.48 -1.60 6.02
C VAL A 60 27.71 -3.07 6.36
N SER A 61 27.02 -3.56 7.39
CA SER A 61 26.89 -4.98 7.72
C SER A 61 25.42 -5.38 7.76
N TYR A 62 25.13 -6.68 7.77
CA TYR A 62 23.76 -7.20 7.75
C TYR A 62 23.52 -8.15 8.92
N VAL A 63 22.27 -8.17 9.38
CA VAL A 63 21.72 -9.15 10.31
C VAL A 63 20.75 -10.00 9.53
N ASP A 64 20.93 -11.31 9.62
CA ASP A 64 20.20 -12.27 8.81
C ASP A 64 19.30 -13.17 9.66
N ARG A 65 18.31 -13.81 9.01
CA ARG A 65 17.42 -14.84 9.57
C ARG A 65 16.52 -14.36 10.70
N LEU A 66 15.84 -13.24 10.48
CA LEU A 66 14.86 -12.70 11.40
C LEU A 66 13.46 -13.23 11.10
N MET A 67 12.88 -12.84 9.97
CA MET A 67 11.50 -13.16 9.55
C MET A 67 11.25 -12.66 8.12
N ASN A 68 10.29 -13.25 7.40
CA ASN A 68 10.06 -12.87 5.99
C ASN A 68 9.60 -11.41 5.78
N LEU A 69 8.90 -10.81 6.76
CA LEU A 69 8.48 -9.39 6.70
C LEU A 69 8.86 -8.67 7.99
N CYS A 70 9.95 -7.92 7.96
CA CYS A 70 10.32 -6.97 9.03
C CYS A 70 9.51 -5.68 8.89
N MET A 71 8.57 -5.43 9.81
CA MET A 71 7.58 -4.35 9.68
C MET A 71 7.95 -3.08 10.46
N ALA A 72 8.62 -3.21 11.61
CA ALA A 72 9.13 -2.08 12.36
C ALA A 72 10.38 -2.45 13.16
N ILE A 73 11.22 -1.44 13.44
CA ILE A 73 12.46 -1.58 14.21
C ILE A 73 12.61 -0.43 15.20
N ASN A 74 13.10 -0.73 16.40
CA ASN A 74 13.48 0.27 17.39
C ASN A 74 14.73 -0.16 18.16
N VAL A 75 15.38 0.78 18.83
CA VAL A 75 16.59 0.52 19.62
C VAL A 75 16.26 0.65 21.08
N ASP A 76 16.61 -0.34 21.89
CA ASP A 76 16.64 -0.17 23.34
C ASP A 76 17.78 0.79 23.69
N PRO A 77 17.47 2.02 24.17
CA PRO A 77 18.50 3.02 24.44
C PRO A 77 19.41 2.64 25.63
N ALA A 78 19.01 1.70 26.49
CA ALA A 78 19.82 1.27 27.62
C ALA A 78 20.87 0.22 27.23
N SER A 79 20.51 -0.73 26.36
CA SER A 79 21.41 -1.81 25.95
C SER A 79 22.02 -1.63 24.55
N GLY A 80 21.46 -0.77 23.72
CA GLY A 80 21.83 -0.63 22.31
C GLY A 80 21.32 -1.76 21.42
N ARG A 81 20.51 -2.69 21.95
CA ARG A 81 19.93 -3.78 21.18
C ARG A 81 18.82 -3.30 20.27
N LEU A 82 18.72 -3.89 19.10
CA LEU A 82 17.63 -3.66 18.16
C LEU A 82 16.48 -4.62 18.45
N PHE A 83 15.26 -4.13 18.30
CA PHE A 83 14.03 -4.89 18.42
C PHE A 83 13.28 -4.73 17.11
N VAL A 84 13.10 -5.83 16.39
CA VAL A 84 12.46 -5.87 15.08
C VAL A 84 11.18 -6.69 15.22
N VAL A 85 10.04 -6.10 14.88
CA VAL A 85 8.75 -6.79 14.88
C VAL A 85 8.28 -7.01 13.45
N GLY A 86 7.53 -8.08 13.25
CA GLY A 86 7.04 -8.44 11.92
C GLY A 86 6.36 -9.79 11.90
N THR A 87 6.29 -10.38 10.71
CA THR A 87 5.65 -11.66 10.49
C THR A 87 6.58 -12.64 9.80
N ASP A 88 6.43 -13.93 10.11
CA ASP A 88 7.10 -15.02 9.42
C ASP A 88 6.08 -16.02 8.87
N ALA A 89 6.10 -16.22 7.55
CA ALA A 89 5.23 -17.15 6.83
C ALA A 89 5.83 -18.57 6.79
N ILE A 90 4.96 -19.57 6.67
CA ILE A 90 5.33 -20.99 6.48
C ILE A 90 4.91 -21.52 5.10
N ASN A 91 5.20 -20.75 4.06
CA ASN A 91 4.72 -21.02 2.70
C ASN A 91 5.31 -22.29 2.06
N GLU A 92 6.37 -22.87 2.64
CA GLU A 92 6.90 -24.18 2.28
C GLU A 92 5.98 -25.33 2.67
N VAL A 93 5.09 -25.14 3.65
CA VAL A 93 4.20 -26.18 4.17
C VAL A 93 2.96 -26.31 3.29
N ARG A 94 2.70 -27.55 2.88
CA ARG A 94 1.55 -27.91 2.03
C ARG A 94 0.54 -28.73 2.81
N PHE A 95 -0.78 -28.55 2.62
CA PHE A 95 -1.50 -27.64 1.73
C PHE A 95 -2.47 -26.76 2.53
N GLU A 96 -3.47 -26.13 1.90
CA GLU A 96 -4.46 -25.25 2.57
C GLU A 96 -5.09 -25.90 3.82
N PRO A 97 -5.56 -27.17 3.80
CA PRO A 97 -6.11 -27.82 5.00
C PRO A 97 -5.11 -28.02 6.15
N VAL A 98 -3.81 -27.94 5.88
CA VAL A 98 -2.73 -28.09 6.87
C VAL A 98 -2.36 -26.74 7.47
N VAL A 99 -2.34 -25.67 6.67
CA VAL A 99 -1.87 -24.34 7.10
C VAL A 99 -2.99 -23.36 7.46
N GLY A 100 -4.26 -23.68 7.18
CA GLY A 100 -5.40 -22.80 7.47
C GLY A 100 -5.37 -22.27 8.91
N GLY A 101 -5.55 -20.96 9.12
CA GLY A 101 -5.50 -20.31 10.43
C GLY A 101 -4.12 -20.22 11.10
N ILE A 102 -3.08 -20.86 10.56
CA ILE A 102 -1.73 -20.92 11.17
C ILE A 102 -0.58 -20.59 10.21
N PHE A 103 -0.86 -20.11 9.00
CA PHE A 103 0.13 -19.93 7.93
C PHE A 103 1.13 -18.78 8.16
N VAL A 104 0.93 -17.96 9.20
CA VAL A 104 1.83 -16.89 9.62
C VAL A 104 2.03 -16.90 11.14
N ARG A 105 3.24 -16.51 11.57
CA ARG A 105 3.60 -16.18 12.95
C ARG A 105 3.85 -14.68 13.08
N VAL A 106 3.53 -14.10 14.23
CA VAL A 106 3.82 -12.70 14.55
C VAL A 106 4.96 -12.68 15.55
N LEU A 107 6.10 -12.10 15.14
CA LEU A 107 7.38 -12.30 15.81
C LEU A 107 8.02 -11.00 16.26
N LEU A 108 8.90 -11.14 17.25
CA LEU A 108 9.89 -10.17 17.66
C LEU A 108 11.27 -10.79 17.55
N ALA A 109 12.19 -10.13 16.86
CA ALA A 109 13.61 -10.42 16.91
C ALA A 109 14.33 -9.36 17.76
N THR A 110 15.21 -9.83 18.66
CA THR A 110 16.15 -8.99 19.40
C THR A 110 17.54 -9.21 18.84
N VAL A 111 18.26 -8.14 18.53
CA VAL A 111 19.57 -8.18 17.88
C VAL A 111 20.56 -7.35 18.67
N ASP A 112 21.74 -7.91 18.92
CA ASP A 112 22.88 -7.16 19.43
C ASP A 112 23.79 -6.80 18.24
N PRO A 113 23.79 -5.54 17.76
CA PRO A 113 24.54 -5.17 16.57
C PRO A 113 26.06 -5.23 16.78
N LEU A 114 26.53 -5.35 18.03
CA LEU A 114 27.95 -5.38 18.38
C LEU A 114 28.46 -6.80 18.69
N ALA A 115 27.57 -7.80 18.78
CA ALA A 115 27.92 -9.18 19.08
C ALA A 115 27.43 -10.15 18.00
N ALA A 116 28.37 -10.82 17.33
CA ALA A 116 28.04 -11.88 16.37
C ALA A 116 27.26 -13.01 17.06
N GLY A 117 26.09 -13.39 16.52
CA GLY A 117 25.26 -14.47 17.05
C GLY A 117 24.35 -14.11 18.23
N GLY A 118 24.09 -12.82 18.47
CA GLY A 118 23.21 -12.31 19.54
C GLY A 118 21.71 -12.33 19.24
N THR A 119 21.29 -12.79 18.05
CA THR A 119 19.88 -12.76 17.63
C THR A 119 19.03 -13.77 18.41
N LYS A 120 17.87 -13.32 18.88
CA LYS A 120 16.82 -14.18 19.46
C LYS A 120 15.47 -13.81 18.88
N ILE A 121 14.66 -14.82 18.59
CA ILE A 121 13.31 -14.68 18.04
C ILE A 121 12.31 -15.14 19.10
N PHE A 122 11.24 -14.37 19.25
CA PHE A 122 10.14 -14.59 20.19
C PHE A 122 8.82 -14.55 19.43
N ASP A 123 7.93 -15.48 19.74
CA ASP A 123 6.55 -15.40 19.30
C ASP A 123 5.82 -14.36 20.16
N LEU A 124 5.20 -13.38 19.49
CA LEU A 124 4.43 -12.34 20.17
C LEU A 124 3.04 -12.81 20.59
N ASN A 125 2.62 -14.03 20.24
CA ASN A 125 1.39 -14.69 20.66
C ASN A 125 1.68 -15.99 21.43
N PRO A 126 2.41 -15.95 22.56
CA PRO A 126 2.89 -17.16 23.26
C PRO A 126 1.77 -17.99 23.93
N HIS A 127 0.52 -17.52 23.87
CA HIS A 127 -0.65 -18.25 24.35
C HIS A 127 -1.21 -19.23 23.30
N LEU A 128 -0.75 -19.14 22.05
CA LEU A 128 -1.10 -20.05 20.96
C LEU A 128 -0.07 -21.18 20.86
N ASP A 129 -0.54 -22.43 20.75
CA ASP A 129 0.32 -23.59 20.48
C ASP A 129 0.38 -23.94 18.98
N TYR A 130 -0.52 -23.34 18.19
CA TYR A 130 -0.73 -23.57 16.76
C TYR A 130 -0.97 -25.05 16.38
N ALA A 131 -1.42 -25.85 17.34
CA ALA A 131 -1.88 -27.22 17.11
C ALA A 131 -3.33 -27.26 16.65
N THR A 132 -4.08 -26.18 16.88
CA THR A 132 -5.44 -25.97 16.38
C THR A 132 -5.48 -24.79 15.41
N HIS A 133 -6.50 -24.78 14.55
CA HIS A 133 -6.71 -23.77 13.53
C HIS A 133 -7.63 -22.63 13.99
N THR A 134 -8.33 -22.85 15.12
CA THR A 134 -9.25 -21.89 15.72
C THR A 134 -9.26 -22.02 17.25
N VAL A 135 -9.52 -20.91 17.94
CA VAL A 135 -9.75 -20.80 19.38
C VAL A 135 -10.96 -19.90 19.65
N PRO A 136 -11.57 -19.95 20.85
CA PRO A 136 -12.65 -19.05 21.23
C PRO A 136 -12.30 -17.56 21.10
N GLN A 137 -13.29 -16.70 20.86
CA GLN A 137 -13.08 -15.27 20.60
C GLN A 137 -12.28 -14.54 21.70
N ASP A 138 -12.49 -14.87 22.97
CA ASP A 138 -11.75 -14.28 24.08
C ASP A 138 -10.26 -14.59 24.03
N GLN A 139 -9.87 -15.73 23.43
CA GLN A 139 -8.48 -16.06 23.16
C GLN A 139 -7.95 -15.33 21.93
N ARG A 140 -8.73 -15.23 20.85
CA ARG A 140 -8.37 -14.44 19.64
C ARG A 140 -8.02 -13.01 20.00
N ASN A 141 -8.83 -12.39 20.86
CA ASN A 141 -8.64 -10.99 21.28
C ASN A 141 -7.33 -10.75 22.06
N ARG A 142 -6.68 -11.80 22.56
CA ARG A 142 -5.36 -11.69 23.20
C ARG A 142 -4.23 -11.61 22.18
N SER A 143 -4.48 -11.98 20.93
CA SER A 143 -3.47 -11.99 19.88
C SER A 143 -3.12 -10.58 19.42
N ILE A 144 -1.86 -10.41 19.04
CA ILE A 144 -1.41 -9.29 18.21
C ILE A 144 -1.31 -9.76 16.77
N GLY A 145 -1.73 -8.93 15.84
CA GLY A 145 -1.71 -9.17 14.40
C GLY A 145 -1.27 -7.91 13.63
N ASP A 146 -0.55 -8.11 12.53
CA ASP A 146 0.03 -7.05 11.67
C ASP A 146 0.78 -5.95 12.48
N PRO A 147 1.93 -6.27 13.10
CA PRO A 147 2.65 -5.34 13.97
C PRO A 147 3.34 -4.23 13.18
N ARG A 148 2.96 -2.96 13.36
CA ARG A 148 3.45 -1.84 12.54
C ARG A 148 4.34 -0.82 13.25
N ALA A 149 4.44 -0.90 14.57
CA ALA A 149 5.34 -0.03 15.34
C ALA A 149 5.84 -0.70 16.61
N VAL A 150 7.04 -0.31 17.04
CA VAL A 150 7.63 -0.65 18.34
C VAL A 150 8.37 0.57 18.91
N VAL A 151 8.22 0.84 20.21
CA VAL A 151 8.93 1.93 20.91
C VAL A 151 9.41 1.49 22.29
N TRP A 152 10.64 1.84 22.65
CA TRP A 152 11.25 1.56 23.95
C TRP A 152 11.08 2.69 24.96
N ASN A 153 10.69 2.31 26.18
CA ASN A 153 10.76 3.17 27.36
C ASN A 153 11.96 2.77 28.23
N ALA A 154 13.00 3.60 28.19
CA ALA A 154 14.23 3.40 28.98
C ALA A 154 13.99 3.43 30.50
N ALA A 155 12.97 4.17 30.96
CA ALA A 155 12.75 4.43 32.38
C ALA A 155 12.14 3.23 33.12
N ASN A 156 11.42 2.35 32.43
CA ASN A 156 10.73 1.20 33.02
C ASN A 156 11.12 -0.15 32.38
N SER A 157 12.13 -0.17 31.51
CA SER A 157 12.61 -1.37 30.80
C SER A 157 11.52 -2.12 30.03
N ARG A 158 10.58 -1.40 29.41
CA ARG A 158 9.49 -1.95 28.59
C ARG A 158 9.49 -1.39 27.18
N ALA A 159 9.02 -2.20 26.23
CA ALA A 159 8.64 -1.76 24.90
C ALA A 159 7.14 -1.92 24.67
N TYR A 160 6.60 -1.10 23.77
CA TYR A 160 5.21 -1.15 23.33
C TYR A 160 5.18 -1.48 21.85
N VAL A 161 4.31 -2.41 21.45
CA VAL A 161 4.15 -2.85 20.05
C VAL A 161 2.70 -2.64 19.64
N ALA A 162 2.49 -1.94 18.52
CA ALA A 162 1.14 -1.72 17.97
C ALA A 162 0.80 -2.79 16.93
N GLY A 163 -0.33 -3.46 17.11
CA GLY A 163 -0.90 -4.40 16.14
C GLY A 163 -2.00 -3.74 15.34
N MET A 164 -1.70 -3.37 14.09
CA MET A 164 -2.63 -2.64 13.22
C MET A 164 -3.90 -3.45 12.95
N GLY A 165 -3.75 -4.75 12.70
CA GLY A 165 -4.88 -5.62 12.39
C GLY A 165 -5.64 -6.11 13.63
N SER A 166 -5.00 -6.13 14.79
CA SER A 166 -5.60 -6.56 16.07
C SER A 166 -6.13 -5.41 16.92
N ASN A 167 -6.08 -4.17 16.44
CA ASN A 167 -6.59 -2.96 17.10
C ASN A 167 -6.09 -2.77 18.56
N ASN A 168 -4.87 -3.23 18.85
CA ASN A 168 -4.33 -3.24 20.20
C ASN A 168 -2.85 -2.89 20.28
N VAL A 169 -2.39 -2.62 21.50
CA VAL A 169 -0.98 -2.49 21.86
C VAL A 169 -0.62 -3.59 22.86
N ILE A 170 0.55 -4.20 22.73
CA ILE A 170 1.11 -5.11 23.73
C ILE A 170 2.39 -4.55 24.34
N VAL A 171 2.70 -5.00 25.55
CA VAL A 171 3.90 -4.59 26.29
C VAL A 171 4.89 -5.74 26.36
N ILE A 172 6.14 -5.45 26.03
CA ILE A 172 7.24 -6.41 25.93
C ILE A 172 8.35 -6.04 26.92
N GLY A 173 8.94 -7.04 27.57
CA GLY A 173 10.11 -6.89 28.43
C GLY A 173 11.43 -6.98 27.68
N GLN A 174 12.54 -6.64 28.35
CA GLN A 174 13.91 -6.72 27.76
C GLN A 174 14.32 -8.13 27.34
N ASP A 175 13.69 -9.16 27.91
CA ASP A 175 13.92 -10.55 27.54
C ASP A 175 13.11 -11.00 26.31
N GLY A 176 12.31 -10.11 25.73
CA GLY A 176 11.44 -10.38 24.57
C GLY A 176 10.07 -10.96 24.92
N SER A 177 9.79 -11.23 26.20
CA SER A 177 8.50 -11.80 26.63
C SER A 177 7.41 -10.73 26.75
N ARG A 178 6.14 -11.13 26.61
CA ARG A 178 5.00 -10.27 27.00
C ARG A 178 5.08 -9.96 28.49
N ALA A 179 5.12 -8.68 28.82
CA ALA A 179 5.33 -8.19 30.18
C ALA A 179 4.19 -7.28 30.69
N GLY A 180 3.12 -7.11 29.92
CA GLY A 180 2.01 -6.21 30.26
C GLY A 180 1.26 -6.60 31.53
N LEU A 181 0.67 -5.60 32.19
CA LEU A 181 -0.28 -5.76 33.30
C LEU A 181 -1.56 -6.47 32.83
N SER A 182 -1.92 -6.26 31.56
CA SER A 182 -2.97 -6.96 30.82
C SER A 182 -2.37 -7.70 29.62
N GLN A 183 -3.16 -8.59 29.01
CA GLN A 183 -2.73 -9.31 27.80
C GLN A 183 -2.49 -8.35 26.62
N THR A 184 -3.36 -7.36 26.50
CA THR A 184 -3.39 -6.30 25.48
C THR A 184 -3.87 -5.00 26.13
N ILE A 185 -3.56 -3.88 25.49
CA ILE A 185 -4.14 -2.56 25.74
C ILE A 185 -4.96 -2.23 24.51
N GLU A 186 -6.28 -2.19 24.66
CA GLU A 186 -7.19 -1.85 23.57
C GLU A 186 -7.05 -0.35 23.23
N VAL A 187 -7.06 -0.02 21.95
CA VAL A 187 -6.94 1.35 21.41
C VAL A 187 -7.94 1.55 20.26
N GLY A 188 -7.83 2.66 19.53
CA GLY A 188 -8.63 2.85 18.31
C GLY A 188 -8.17 1.94 17.17
N GLU A 189 -9.02 1.80 16.16
CA GLU A 189 -8.76 0.90 15.03
C GLU A 189 -7.52 1.31 14.21
N GLY A 190 -6.75 0.31 13.78
CA GLY A 190 -5.58 0.48 12.93
C GLY A 190 -4.41 1.22 13.58
N PRO A 191 -3.94 0.84 14.78
CA PRO A 191 -2.80 1.49 15.41
C PRO A 191 -1.52 1.26 14.58
N THR A 192 -0.85 2.33 14.16
CA THR A 192 0.32 2.25 13.24
C THR A 192 1.53 3.05 13.68
N GLY A 193 1.34 4.06 14.53
CA GLY A 193 2.41 4.92 15.01
C GLY A 193 2.41 5.02 16.53
N LEU A 194 3.59 5.03 17.14
CA LEU A 194 3.78 5.14 18.58
C LEU A 194 4.72 6.30 18.88
N ALA A 195 4.31 7.22 19.75
CA ALA A 195 5.16 8.30 20.27
C ALA A 195 5.15 8.29 21.80
N LEU A 196 6.33 8.15 22.41
CA LEU A 196 6.47 7.97 23.85
C LEU A 196 7.02 9.25 24.51
N ASN A 197 6.29 9.75 25.51
CA ASN A 197 6.80 10.70 26.50
C ASN A 197 6.95 9.98 27.85
N ALA A 198 8.14 9.40 28.07
CA ALA A 198 8.43 8.60 29.26
C ALA A 198 8.35 9.41 30.56
N ALA A 199 8.76 10.69 30.54
CA ALA A 199 8.75 11.56 31.72
C ALA A 199 7.33 11.90 32.20
N ALA A 200 6.38 12.01 31.27
CA ALA A 200 4.97 12.25 31.57
C ALA A 200 4.16 10.95 31.74
N HIS A 201 4.79 9.78 31.60
CA HIS A 201 4.10 8.49 31.57
C HIS A 201 3.00 8.41 30.50
N ARG A 202 3.25 8.97 29.30
CA ARG A 202 2.30 8.99 28.19
C ARG A 202 2.84 8.30 26.95
N LEU A 203 2.06 7.38 26.40
CA LEU A 203 2.27 6.82 25.07
C LEU A 203 1.11 7.25 24.18
N PHE A 204 1.41 7.89 23.07
CA PHE A 204 0.43 8.28 22.06
C PHE A 204 0.44 7.26 20.93
N VAL A 205 -0.75 6.84 20.52
CA VAL A 205 -0.96 5.82 19.49
C VAL A 205 -1.79 6.42 18.37
N LEU A 206 -1.24 6.43 17.14
CA LEU A 206 -1.99 6.84 15.95
C LEU A 206 -2.87 5.69 15.48
N ASN A 207 -4.17 5.83 15.68
CA ASN A 207 -5.20 4.90 15.22
C ASN A 207 -5.63 5.33 13.81
N LYS A 208 -4.89 4.86 12.81
CA LYS A 208 -5.04 5.32 11.42
C LYS A 208 -6.43 5.03 10.85
N PHE A 209 -7.04 3.91 11.21
CA PHE A 209 -8.37 3.59 10.72
C PHE A 209 -9.44 4.36 11.47
N ASN A 210 -9.34 4.47 12.79
CA ASN A 210 -10.32 5.23 13.58
C ASN A 210 -10.16 6.76 13.45
N ALA A 211 -9.08 7.24 12.83
CA ALA A 211 -8.71 8.65 12.75
C ALA A 211 -8.70 9.32 14.13
N SER A 212 -7.94 8.72 15.05
CA SER A 212 -7.80 9.22 16.41
C SER A 212 -6.39 8.99 16.94
N ILE A 213 -6.08 9.67 18.05
CA ILE A 213 -4.88 9.44 18.86
C ILE A 213 -5.34 8.90 20.21
N SER A 214 -4.99 7.65 20.51
CA SER A 214 -5.15 7.11 21.86
C SER A 214 -3.99 7.55 22.73
N THR A 215 -4.28 7.97 23.96
CA THR A 215 -3.30 8.27 24.98
C THR A 215 -3.33 7.16 26.04
N ILE A 216 -2.22 6.44 26.18
CA ILE A 216 -2.04 5.38 27.17
C ILE A 216 -1.22 5.92 28.34
N ASP A 217 -1.69 5.67 29.57
CA ASP A 217 -0.86 5.81 30.76
C ASP A 217 0.07 4.61 30.89
N THR A 218 1.38 4.87 30.84
CA THR A 218 2.40 3.80 30.87
C THR A 218 2.61 3.15 32.24
N VAL A 219 2.02 3.69 33.31
CA VAL A 219 2.07 3.13 34.67
C VAL A 219 0.92 2.14 34.88
N SER A 220 -0.31 2.53 34.55
CA SER A 220 -1.47 1.64 34.65
C SER A 220 -1.64 0.74 33.43
N GLU A 221 -0.98 1.04 32.31
CA GLU A 221 -1.09 0.34 31.03
C GLU A 221 -2.53 0.28 30.52
N THR A 222 -3.19 1.44 30.58
CA THR A 222 -4.57 1.62 30.13
C THR A 222 -4.67 2.87 29.25
N GLU A 223 -5.54 2.82 28.25
CA GLU A 223 -5.98 4.04 27.56
C GLU A 223 -6.70 4.96 28.56
N ILE A 224 -6.29 6.23 28.60
CA ILE A 224 -6.86 7.26 29.48
C ILE A 224 -7.58 8.37 28.70
N ASP A 225 -7.30 8.50 27.41
CA ASP A 225 -7.94 9.46 26.53
C ASP A 225 -7.86 9.00 25.07
N ARG A 226 -8.80 9.48 24.23
CA ARG A 226 -8.81 9.25 22.78
C ARG A 226 -9.29 10.51 22.07
N ALA A 227 -8.37 11.21 21.43
CA ALA A 227 -8.67 12.43 20.68
C ALA A 227 -8.94 12.10 19.20
N PRO A 228 -10.16 12.35 18.66
CA PRO A 228 -10.41 12.20 17.24
C PRO A 228 -9.73 13.31 16.43
N PHE A 229 -9.45 13.04 15.16
CA PHE A 229 -9.12 14.05 14.17
C PHE A 229 -9.93 13.81 12.90
N PHE A 230 -9.93 14.81 12.03
CA PHE A 230 -10.70 14.75 10.79
C PHE A 230 -10.23 13.63 9.86
N ASP A 231 -11.16 12.76 9.46
CA ASP A 231 -10.90 11.66 8.53
C ASP A 231 -11.52 11.93 7.15
N PRO A 232 -10.72 12.37 6.16
CA PRO A 232 -11.22 12.60 4.82
C PRO A 232 -11.29 11.32 3.97
N THR A 233 -11.13 10.15 4.59
CA THR A 233 -11.21 8.85 3.90
C THR A 233 -12.65 8.60 3.41
N PRO A 234 -12.85 8.18 2.14
CA PRO A 234 -14.16 7.79 1.62
C PRO A 234 -14.86 6.71 2.44
N VAL A 235 -16.19 6.75 2.45
CA VAL A 235 -17.04 5.82 3.23
C VAL A 235 -16.77 4.35 2.87
N ALA A 236 -16.63 4.03 1.57
CA ALA A 236 -16.34 2.67 1.11
C ALA A 236 -15.06 2.09 1.77
N ILE A 237 -14.01 2.90 1.88
CA ILE A 237 -12.76 2.50 2.53
C ILE A 237 -12.96 2.33 4.04
N LYS A 238 -13.63 3.28 4.70
CA LYS A 238 -13.91 3.22 6.14
C LYS A 238 -14.65 1.93 6.52
N THR A 239 -15.68 1.60 5.76
CA THR A 239 -16.57 0.46 6.03
C THR A 239 -15.91 -0.89 5.66
N GLY A 240 -15.27 -0.97 4.50
CA GLY A 240 -14.82 -2.24 3.92
C GLY A 240 -13.45 -2.73 4.36
N ARG A 241 -12.53 -1.83 4.73
CA ARG A 241 -11.12 -2.20 5.06
C ARG A 241 -10.99 -3.25 6.17
N LYS A 242 -11.94 -3.31 7.11
CA LYS A 242 -11.95 -4.30 8.19
C LYS A 242 -11.93 -5.75 7.68
N HIS A 243 -12.53 -6.01 6.52
CA HIS A 243 -12.56 -7.34 5.90
C HIS A 243 -11.19 -7.78 5.34
N LEU A 244 -10.28 -6.83 5.08
CA LEU A 244 -8.91 -7.12 4.70
C LEU A 244 -7.97 -7.24 5.91
N TYR A 245 -8.13 -6.38 6.91
CA TYR A 245 -7.12 -6.15 7.96
C TYR A 245 -7.45 -6.70 9.35
N ASP A 246 -8.73 -6.82 9.72
CA ASP A 246 -9.10 -7.13 11.10
C ASP A 246 -8.83 -8.59 11.45
N THR A 247 -7.78 -8.83 12.24
CA THR A 247 -7.33 -10.18 12.57
C THR A 247 -8.22 -10.83 13.64
N HIS A 248 -8.76 -10.07 14.59
CA HIS A 248 -9.65 -10.64 15.62
C HIS A 248 -11.00 -11.05 15.07
N ARG A 249 -11.45 -10.36 14.02
CA ARG A 249 -12.71 -10.63 13.34
C ARG A 249 -12.61 -11.79 12.35
N THR A 250 -11.53 -11.87 11.59
CA THR A 250 -11.47 -12.75 10.40
C THR A 250 -10.54 -13.94 10.55
N SER A 251 -9.86 -14.11 11.68
CA SER A 251 -8.93 -15.23 11.91
C SER A 251 -9.32 -16.13 13.07
N GLY A 252 -9.14 -17.43 12.88
CA GLY A 252 -9.35 -18.43 13.91
C GLY A 252 -8.48 -18.26 15.16
N LEU A 253 -7.28 -17.68 15.05
CA LEU A 253 -6.40 -17.42 16.20
C LEU A 253 -6.10 -15.94 16.45
N GLY A 254 -6.72 -15.01 15.70
CA GLY A 254 -6.66 -13.57 15.96
C GLY A 254 -5.36 -12.85 15.52
N GLN A 255 -4.44 -13.52 14.84
CA GLN A 255 -3.08 -13.07 14.54
C GLN A 255 -2.81 -12.76 13.06
N LEU A 256 -3.69 -13.22 12.16
CA LEU A 256 -3.54 -13.08 10.71
C LEU A 256 -4.83 -12.57 10.06
N ALA A 257 -4.76 -12.18 8.79
CA ALA A 257 -5.90 -11.79 7.96
C ALA A 257 -5.55 -11.97 6.48
N CYS A 258 -6.46 -11.62 5.56
CA CYS A 258 -6.16 -11.50 4.14
C CYS A 258 -4.93 -10.61 3.88
N ALA A 259 -4.79 -9.53 4.66
CA ALA A 259 -3.64 -8.62 4.60
C ALA A 259 -2.29 -9.32 4.87
N SER A 260 -2.26 -10.47 5.55
CA SER A 260 -1.00 -11.18 5.84
C SER A 260 -0.28 -11.69 4.59
N CYS A 261 -1.01 -11.99 3.52
CA CYS A 261 -0.43 -12.29 2.20
C CYS A 261 -0.57 -11.10 1.23
N HIS A 262 -1.62 -10.29 1.41
CA HIS A 262 -1.90 -9.09 0.63
C HIS A 262 -1.52 -7.82 1.38
N ILE A 263 -0.26 -7.71 1.78
CA ILE A 263 0.25 -6.62 2.62
C ILE A 263 -0.05 -5.28 1.97
N ASP A 264 -0.80 -4.42 2.66
CA ASP A 264 -1.29 -3.13 2.14
C ASP A 264 -2.01 -3.25 0.79
N ALA A 265 -2.78 -4.33 0.63
CA ALA A 265 -3.45 -4.77 -0.61
C ALA A 265 -2.50 -5.07 -1.79
N ARG A 266 -1.19 -5.18 -1.51
CA ARG A 266 -0.17 -5.60 -2.46
C ARG A 266 0.08 -7.10 -2.33
N MET A 267 1.33 -7.51 -2.17
CA MET A 267 1.76 -8.90 -2.14
C MET A 267 2.92 -9.07 -1.17
N ASP A 268 2.98 -10.24 -0.53
CA ASP A 268 4.09 -10.70 0.31
C ASP A 268 5.32 -11.17 -0.51
N ARG A 269 5.20 -11.24 -1.84
CA ARG A 269 6.19 -11.77 -2.79
C ARG A 269 6.58 -13.24 -2.56
N LEU A 270 5.70 -14.02 -1.93
CA LEU A 270 5.86 -15.45 -1.76
C LEU A 270 4.99 -16.22 -2.76
N ALA A 271 5.39 -17.46 -3.06
CA ALA A 271 4.52 -18.45 -3.65
C ALA A 271 3.95 -19.36 -2.56
N TRP A 272 2.69 -19.77 -2.74
CA TRP A 272 1.95 -20.62 -1.83
C TRP A 272 1.32 -21.80 -2.57
N ASP A 273 1.44 -23.01 -2.03
CA ASP A 273 0.75 -24.18 -2.57
C ASP A 273 -0.48 -24.52 -1.71
N LEU A 274 -1.54 -23.73 -1.93
CA LEU A 274 -2.84 -23.80 -1.25
C LEU A 274 -3.82 -24.67 -2.04
N GLY A 275 -3.39 -25.89 -2.40
CA GLY A 275 -4.26 -26.91 -2.95
C GLY A 275 -5.10 -27.62 -1.87
N ASP A 276 -6.11 -28.37 -2.30
CA ASP A 276 -6.81 -29.32 -1.43
C ASP A 276 -6.79 -30.72 -2.08
N PRO A 277 -5.99 -31.67 -1.55
CA PRO A 277 -5.96 -33.04 -2.07
C PRO A 277 -7.29 -33.78 -1.95
N SER A 278 -8.19 -33.32 -1.08
CA SER A 278 -9.51 -33.89 -0.85
C SER A 278 -10.64 -33.15 -1.54
N GLY A 279 -10.33 -32.04 -2.23
CA GLY A 279 -11.33 -31.21 -2.89
C GLY A 279 -11.94 -31.88 -4.13
N ASP A 280 -13.06 -31.31 -4.58
CA ASP A 280 -13.75 -31.75 -5.80
C ASP A 280 -13.24 -30.98 -7.04
N MET A 281 -13.37 -31.61 -8.21
CA MET A 281 -13.18 -30.91 -9.49
C MET A 281 -14.29 -29.86 -9.67
N LYS A 282 -13.93 -28.63 -10.04
CA LYS A 282 -14.89 -27.62 -10.51
C LYS A 282 -14.88 -27.60 -12.04
N ASN A 283 -16.06 -27.64 -12.65
CA ASN A 283 -16.17 -27.58 -14.11
C ASN A 283 -15.66 -26.24 -14.63
N PHE A 284 -15.01 -26.25 -15.79
CA PHE A 284 -14.67 -25.04 -16.52
C PHE A 284 -15.94 -24.41 -17.12
N ASP A 285 -16.25 -23.18 -16.71
CA ASP A 285 -17.42 -22.41 -17.14
C ASP A 285 -17.08 -21.08 -17.82
N GLN A 286 -15.78 -20.77 -17.96
CA GLN A 286 -15.26 -19.58 -18.63
C GLN A 286 -15.17 -19.78 -20.15
N SER A 287 -14.69 -18.76 -20.86
CA SER A 287 -14.39 -18.86 -22.30
C SER A 287 -12.90 -19.05 -22.53
N CYS A 288 -12.55 -20.16 -23.17
CA CYS A 288 -11.16 -20.48 -23.49
C CYS A 288 -10.69 -19.86 -24.81
N ASN A 289 -9.44 -19.39 -24.87
CA ASN A 289 -8.72 -19.03 -26.10
C ASN A 289 -9.52 -18.10 -27.02
N LEU A 290 -10.03 -16.98 -26.48
CA LEU A 290 -10.87 -16.01 -27.18
C LEU A 290 -12.13 -16.60 -27.84
N GLY A 291 -12.54 -17.83 -27.50
CA GLY A 291 -13.65 -18.54 -28.12
C GLY A 291 -13.31 -19.23 -29.45
N VAL A 292 -12.04 -19.26 -29.87
CA VAL A 292 -11.60 -19.85 -31.16
C VAL A 292 -10.76 -21.12 -31.03
N GLY A 293 -10.36 -21.50 -29.83
CA GLY A 293 -9.68 -22.79 -29.57
C GLY A 293 -8.31 -22.96 -30.26
N LEU A 294 -7.69 -21.87 -30.72
CA LEU A 294 -6.45 -21.92 -31.52
C LEU A 294 -5.24 -22.46 -30.73
N LEU A 295 -5.26 -22.34 -29.40
CA LEU A 295 -4.16 -22.71 -28.50
C LEU A 295 -4.45 -24.00 -27.70
N GLY A 296 -5.46 -24.77 -28.12
CA GLY A 296 -5.91 -25.98 -27.43
C GLY A 296 -7.23 -25.79 -26.69
N THR A 297 -7.49 -26.68 -25.74
CA THR A 297 -8.68 -26.70 -24.89
C THR A 297 -8.31 -26.36 -23.46
N CYS A 298 -9.17 -25.62 -22.78
CA CYS A 298 -9.05 -25.39 -21.34
C CYS A 298 -9.61 -26.62 -20.60
N ASP A 299 -8.93 -26.98 -19.52
CA ASP A 299 -9.29 -28.07 -18.62
C ASP A 299 -10.17 -27.57 -17.47
N ASP A 300 -10.93 -28.50 -16.88
CA ASP A 300 -11.62 -28.33 -15.61
C ASP A 300 -10.64 -28.00 -14.48
N TRP A 301 -11.14 -27.33 -13.45
CA TRP A 301 -10.35 -26.83 -12.34
C TRP A 301 -10.07 -27.94 -11.32
N HIS A 302 -8.82 -28.39 -11.29
CA HIS A 302 -8.35 -29.35 -10.29
C HIS A 302 -8.18 -28.67 -8.91
N PRO A 303 -8.57 -29.32 -7.81
CA PRO A 303 -8.45 -28.74 -6.45
C PRO A 303 -6.99 -28.59 -6.01
N MET A 304 -6.10 -29.46 -6.47
CA MET A 304 -4.64 -29.22 -6.47
C MET A 304 -4.25 -28.17 -7.50
N LYS A 305 -3.54 -27.14 -7.05
CA LYS A 305 -3.14 -25.98 -7.86
C LYS A 305 -1.63 -25.92 -8.10
N GLY A 306 -0.85 -26.36 -7.13
CA GLY A 306 0.59 -26.10 -7.07
C GLY A 306 0.90 -24.71 -6.54
N PRO A 307 2.20 -24.36 -6.43
CA PRO A 307 2.63 -23.04 -6.01
C PRO A 307 2.05 -21.93 -6.88
N MET A 308 1.51 -20.90 -6.24
CA MET A 308 1.06 -19.67 -6.86
C MET A 308 1.49 -18.45 -6.04
N THR A 309 2.06 -17.47 -6.72
CA THR A 309 2.49 -16.21 -6.11
C THR A 309 1.30 -15.37 -5.69
N SER A 310 1.39 -14.71 -4.54
CA SER A 310 0.35 -13.78 -4.10
C SER A 310 0.17 -12.68 -5.14
N GLN A 311 -1.07 -12.47 -5.59
CA GLN A 311 -1.42 -11.36 -6.50
C GLN A 311 -1.76 -10.11 -5.69
N THR A 312 -1.61 -8.94 -6.30
CA THR A 312 -2.11 -7.69 -5.70
C THR A 312 -3.63 -7.64 -5.79
N LEU A 313 -4.25 -6.94 -4.83
CA LEU A 313 -5.67 -6.60 -4.84
C LEU A 313 -5.94 -5.20 -5.45
N GLN A 314 -4.91 -4.52 -5.95
CA GLN A 314 -5.06 -3.21 -6.60
C GLN A 314 -5.72 -3.37 -7.98
N ASP A 315 -6.80 -2.60 -8.18
CA ASP A 315 -7.58 -2.54 -9.42
C ASP A 315 -8.00 -3.93 -9.95
N ILE A 316 -8.52 -4.76 -9.05
CA ILE A 316 -9.02 -6.10 -9.42
C ILE A 316 -10.52 -6.12 -9.74
N ILE A 317 -11.30 -5.22 -9.14
CA ILE A 317 -12.77 -5.19 -9.32
C ILE A 317 -13.12 -4.74 -10.74
N GLY A 318 -14.00 -5.47 -11.41
CA GLY A 318 -14.31 -5.29 -12.83
C GLY A 318 -13.28 -5.91 -13.77
N ASN A 319 -12.33 -6.67 -13.24
CA ASN A 319 -11.30 -7.39 -14.00
C ASN A 319 -11.35 -8.90 -13.72
N GLU A 320 -12.54 -9.48 -13.53
CA GLU A 320 -12.79 -10.89 -13.27
C GLU A 320 -12.54 -11.80 -14.51
N PRO A 321 -12.52 -13.14 -14.42
CA PRO A 321 -12.44 -13.94 -13.20
C PRO A 321 -11.14 -13.65 -12.42
N HIS A 322 -11.13 -13.97 -11.14
CA HIS A 322 -9.98 -13.82 -10.25
C HIS A 322 -9.20 -15.13 -10.08
N HIS A 323 -8.14 -15.05 -9.28
CA HIS A 323 -7.10 -16.07 -9.12
C HIS A 323 -6.27 -16.28 -10.40
N TRP A 324 -5.04 -16.79 -10.28
CA TRP A 324 -4.15 -16.96 -11.45
C TRP A 324 -4.81 -17.81 -12.54
N ARG A 325 -5.55 -18.83 -12.12
CA ARG A 325 -6.25 -19.74 -13.03
C ARG A 325 -7.48 -19.12 -13.68
N GLY A 326 -8.09 -18.09 -13.09
CA GLY A 326 -9.40 -17.61 -13.52
C GLY A 326 -10.55 -18.52 -13.07
N ASP A 327 -10.34 -19.32 -12.02
CA ASP A 327 -11.30 -20.28 -11.47
C ASP A 327 -12.27 -19.67 -10.45
N ARG A 328 -12.20 -18.36 -10.23
CA ARG A 328 -13.10 -17.59 -9.35
C ARG A 328 -13.86 -16.57 -10.16
N ASN A 329 -15.17 -16.73 -10.34
CA ASN A 329 -15.95 -15.85 -11.22
C ASN A 329 -16.02 -14.41 -10.70
N GLY A 330 -16.07 -14.22 -9.38
CA GLY A 330 -16.05 -12.91 -8.72
C GLY A 330 -15.46 -13.00 -7.31
N LEU A 331 -15.43 -11.88 -6.60
CA LEU A 331 -14.87 -11.81 -5.24
C LEU A 331 -15.63 -12.71 -4.27
N GLU A 332 -16.94 -12.91 -4.48
CA GLU A 332 -17.81 -13.72 -3.63
C GLU A 332 -17.35 -15.18 -3.54
N GLU A 333 -16.69 -15.70 -4.59
CA GLU A 333 -16.17 -17.07 -4.58
C GLU A 333 -14.94 -17.25 -3.67
N PHE A 334 -14.39 -16.18 -3.09
CA PHE A 334 -13.38 -16.24 -2.03
C PHE A 334 -13.97 -16.25 -0.62
N ASN A 335 -15.28 -16.06 -0.44
CA ASN A 335 -15.89 -16.07 0.89
C ASN A 335 -15.57 -17.35 1.71
N PRO A 336 -15.52 -18.57 1.12
CA PRO A 336 -15.09 -19.77 1.84
C PRO A 336 -13.67 -19.70 2.43
N ALA A 337 -12.78 -18.84 1.92
CA ALA A 337 -11.42 -18.70 2.43
C ALA A 337 -11.36 -18.04 3.82
N PHE A 338 -12.37 -17.26 4.23
CA PHE A 338 -12.44 -16.73 5.61
C PHE A 338 -12.50 -17.88 6.63
N VAL A 339 -13.29 -18.92 6.34
CA VAL A 339 -13.37 -20.11 7.20
C VAL A 339 -12.23 -21.08 6.93
N GLY A 340 -12.00 -21.45 5.66
CA GLY A 340 -11.05 -22.50 5.30
C GLY A 340 -9.58 -22.11 5.49
N LEU A 341 -9.20 -20.91 5.02
CA LEU A 341 -7.82 -20.44 5.05
C LEU A 341 -7.51 -19.58 6.27
N LEU A 342 -8.40 -18.68 6.69
CA LEU A 342 -8.15 -17.82 7.87
C LEU A 342 -8.59 -18.47 9.19
N GLY A 343 -9.43 -19.51 9.14
CA GLY A 343 -9.89 -20.25 10.32
C GLY A 343 -11.07 -19.60 11.07
N ASP A 344 -11.77 -18.64 10.44
CA ASP A 344 -12.93 -17.97 11.04
C ASP A 344 -14.09 -18.94 11.29
N ASP A 345 -15.03 -18.57 12.16
CA ASP A 345 -16.19 -19.39 12.55
C ASP A 345 -17.31 -19.37 11.50
N SER A 346 -17.38 -18.32 10.69
CA SER A 346 -18.46 -18.10 9.73
C SER A 346 -18.00 -17.40 8.47
N LEU A 347 -18.77 -17.58 7.40
CA LEU A 347 -18.63 -16.80 6.17
C LEU A 347 -19.11 -15.36 6.38
N LEU A 348 -18.57 -14.43 5.60
CA LEU A 348 -19.12 -13.10 5.51
C LEU A 348 -20.54 -13.15 4.90
N THR A 349 -21.42 -12.28 5.36
CA THR A 349 -22.74 -12.08 4.75
C THR A 349 -22.60 -11.43 3.36
N PRO A 350 -23.63 -11.50 2.50
CA PRO A 350 -23.61 -10.79 1.21
C PRO A 350 -23.34 -9.28 1.34
N SER A 351 -23.86 -8.64 2.38
CA SER A 351 -23.61 -7.21 2.64
C SER A 351 -22.14 -6.95 2.97
N GLU A 352 -21.52 -7.81 3.77
CA GLU A 352 -20.11 -7.67 4.14
C GLU A 352 -19.18 -7.97 2.96
N MET A 353 -19.54 -8.92 2.09
CA MET A 353 -18.82 -9.12 0.83
C MET A 353 -18.91 -7.89 -0.07
N GLN A 354 -20.08 -7.24 -0.17
CA GLN A 354 -20.20 -5.99 -0.92
C GLN A 354 -19.36 -4.87 -0.30
N GLU A 355 -19.35 -4.72 1.02
CA GLU A 355 -18.46 -3.76 1.70
C GLU A 355 -16.99 -4.01 1.35
N PHE A 356 -16.58 -5.28 1.29
CA PHE A 356 -15.22 -5.64 0.93
C PHE A 356 -14.91 -5.31 -0.53
N GLU A 357 -15.83 -5.63 -1.44
CA GLU A 357 -15.73 -5.32 -2.87
C GLU A 357 -15.63 -3.80 -3.10
N ASP A 358 -16.50 -3.02 -2.48
CA ASP A 358 -16.53 -1.57 -2.58
C ASP A 358 -15.22 -0.94 -2.10
N PHE A 359 -14.60 -1.51 -1.05
CA PHE A 359 -13.26 -1.10 -0.61
C PHE A 359 -12.19 -1.45 -1.65
N LEU A 360 -12.15 -2.67 -2.15
CA LEU A 360 -11.16 -3.09 -3.15
C LEU A 360 -11.28 -2.30 -4.46
N ALA A 361 -12.49 -1.89 -4.83
CA ALA A 361 -12.75 -1.06 -6.01
C ALA A 361 -12.10 0.34 -5.94
N THR A 362 -11.70 0.80 -4.73
CA THR A 362 -11.00 2.08 -4.55
C THR A 362 -9.48 2.01 -4.72
N LEU A 363 -8.92 0.79 -4.85
CA LEU A 363 -7.48 0.59 -4.81
C LEU A 363 -6.86 0.77 -6.20
N THR A 364 -5.99 1.77 -6.34
CA THR A 364 -5.30 2.08 -7.60
C THR A 364 -3.83 1.65 -7.58
N PHE A 365 -3.21 1.49 -8.75
CA PHE A 365 -1.75 1.34 -8.83
C PHE A 365 -1.06 2.67 -8.54
N PRO A 366 0.07 2.66 -7.80
CA PRO A 366 0.83 3.87 -7.55
C PRO A 366 1.52 4.36 -8.84
N PRO A 367 2.03 5.62 -8.85
CA PRO A 367 2.88 6.12 -9.92
C PRO A 367 4.04 5.15 -10.22
N ASN A 368 4.24 4.83 -11.49
CA ASN A 368 5.32 3.94 -11.90
C ASN A 368 6.68 4.68 -11.90
N PRO A 369 7.67 4.25 -11.11
CA PRO A 369 8.95 4.94 -10.97
C PRO A 369 9.85 4.87 -12.22
N PHE A 370 9.51 4.03 -13.20
CA PHE A 370 10.26 3.88 -14.45
C PHE A 370 9.70 4.75 -15.59
N ARG A 371 8.64 5.53 -15.35
CA ARG A 371 8.12 6.50 -16.33
C ARG A 371 8.82 7.84 -16.25
N ASN A 372 8.77 8.56 -17.36
CA ASN A 372 8.99 9.99 -17.30
C ASN A 372 7.85 10.66 -16.53
N ILE A 373 8.14 11.81 -15.93
CA ILE A 373 7.18 12.55 -15.11
C ILE A 373 5.93 12.98 -15.90
N ASP A 374 6.04 13.19 -17.20
CA ASP A 374 4.92 13.48 -18.14
C ASP A 374 4.10 12.24 -18.52
N ASN A 375 4.38 11.11 -17.85
CA ASN A 375 3.83 9.77 -18.07
C ASN A 375 4.32 9.04 -19.33
N SER A 376 5.17 9.68 -20.14
CA SER A 376 5.67 9.06 -21.36
C SER A 376 6.60 7.88 -21.05
N LEU A 377 6.76 6.98 -22.03
CA LEU A 377 7.73 5.90 -21.95
C LEU A 377 9.16 6.45 -22.11
N PRO A 378 10.13 6.02 -21.28
CA PRO A 378 11.52 6.44 -21.42
C PRO A 378 12.17 5.82 -22.67
N THR A 379 12.98 6.60 -23.39
CA THR A 379 13.73 6.13 -24.56
C THR A 379 15.14 5.64 -24.24
N ASN A 380 15.59 5.78 -22.99
CA ASN A 380 16.91 5.39 -22.52
C ASN A 380 16.87 5.08 -21.01
N LEU A 381 16.43 3.88 -20.67
CA LEU A 381 16.28 3.43 -19.29
C LEU A 381 17.45 2.51 -18.88
N PRO A 382 18.23 2.87 -17.84
CA PRO A 382 19.20 1.95 -17.24
C PRO A 382 18.51 0.71 -16.65
N LEU A 383 19.11 -0.47 -16.86
CA LEU A 383 18.55 -1.76 -16.43
C LEU A 383 19.45 -2.49 -15.39
N PRO A 384 19.74 -1.87 -14.22
CA PRO A 384 20.54 -2.53 -13.20
C PRO A 384 19.84 -3.80 -12.69
N GLY A 385 20.60 -4.88 -12.54
CA GLY A 385 20.07 -6.16 -12.07
C GLY A 385 19.35 -6.99 -13.14
N HIS A 386 19.41 -6.59 -14.41
CA HIS A 386 18.90 -7.39 -15.53
C HIS A 386 20.04 -7.88 -16.42
N PHE A 387 20.01 -9.16 -16.78
CA PHE A 387 21.12 -9.82 -17.44
C PHE A 387 20.69 -10.58 -18.70
N SER A 388 21.63 -10.77 -19.62
CA SER A 388 21.47 -11.66 -20.77
C SER A 388 21.31 -13.11 -20.31
N THR A 389 20.47 -13.86 -21.04
CA THR A 389 20.12 -15.25 -20.73
C THR A 389 21.01 -16.27 -21.45
N GLY A 390 21.92 -15.81 -22.30
CA GLY A 390 22.75 -16.66 -23.16
C GLY A 390 22.30 -16.71 -24.62
N ARG A 391 21.08 -16.26 -24.94
CA ARG A 391 20.53 -16.33 -26.31
C ARG A 391 21.23 -15.38 -27.29
N PHE A 392 21.43 -14.12 -26.90
CA PHE A 392 21.98 -13.08 -27.78
C PHE A 392 23.38 -12.59 -27.35
N ALA A 393 23.73 -12.79 -26.08
CA ALA A 393 25.03 -12.50 -25.49
C ALA A 393 25.31 -13.50 -24.37
N ALA A 394 26.55 -13.59 -23.89
CA ALA A 394 26.93 -14.49 -22.81
C ALA A 394 26.00 -14.34 -21.58
N ALA A 395 25.55 -15.46 -21.03
CA ALA A 395 24.64 -15.47 -19.88
C ALA A 395 25.26 -14.74 -18.68
N GLY A 396 24.45 -13.96 -17.97
CA GLY A 396 24.89 -13.17 -16.82
C GLY A 396 25.59 -11.85 -17.16
N THR A 397 25.72 -11.49 -18.45
CA THR A 397 26.21 -10.17 -18.86
C THR A 397 25.12 -9.12 -18.64
N PRO A 398 25.39 -7.94 -18.05
CA PRO A 398 24.39 -6.88 -17.89
C PRO A 398 23.77 -6.47 -19.23
N LEU A 399 22.45 -6.22 -19.24
CA LEU A 399 21.78 -5.67 -20.40
C LEU A 399 22.20 -4.20 -20.64
N PRO A 400 22.23 -3.72 -21.89
CA PRO A 400 22.36 -2.29 -22.18
C PRO A 400 21.12 -1.53 -21.70
N ASN A 401 21.17 -0.19 -21.75
CA ASN A 401 19.98 0.61 -21.52
C ASN A 401 18.89 0.25 -22.55
N GLY A 402 17.65 0.16 -22.10
CA GLY A 402 16.51 -0.15 -22.97
C GLY A 402 15.74 1.10 -23.38
N ASN A 403 15.11 1.05 -24.56
CA ASN A 403 14.15 2.03 -25.03
C ASN A 403 12.74 1.44 -24.95
N ALA A 404 11.92 1.93 -24.02
CA ALA A 404 10.58 1.40 -23.77
C ALA A 404 9.60 1.70 -24.91
N VAL A 405 9.83 2.76 -25.71
CA VAL A 405 9.02 3.04 -26.91
C VAL A 405 9.27 1.99 -27.99
N ASN A 406 10.53 1.58 -28.18
CA ASN A 406 10.85 0.45 -29.06
C ASN A 406 10.27 -0.86 -28.53
N GLY A 407 10.32 -1.08 -27.21
CA GLY A 407 9.70 -2.23 -26.56
C GLY A 407 8.19 -2.30 -26.81
N LEU A 408 7.48 -1.18 -26.74
CA LEU A 408 6.06 -1.11 -27.11
C LEU A 408 5.83 -1.48 -28.58
N ASN A 409 6.68 -1.00 -29.49
CA ASN A 409 6.56 -1.34 -30.92
C ASN A 409 6.76 -2.84 -31.15
N LEU A 410 7.75 -3.44 -30.50
CA LEU A 410 7.99 -4.89 -30.53
C LEU A 410 6.77 -5.65 -30.00
N TYR A 411 6.25 -5.26 -28.84
CA TYR A 411 5.09 -5.86 -28.19
C TYR A 411 3.82 -5.89 -29.07
N THR A 412 3.64 -4.86 -29.89
CA THR A 412 2.39 -4.65 -30.66
C THR A 412 2.46 -5.09 -32.12
N THR A 413 3.65 -5.15 -32.72
CA THR A 413 3.76 -5.29 -34.20
C THR A 413 4.74 -6.34 -34.68
N ALA A 414 5.66 -6.82 -33.84
CA ALA A 414 6.79 -7.60 -34.34
C ALA A 414 6.45 -9.06 -34.66
N GLN A 415 5.21 -9.52 -34.46
CA GLN A 415 4.80 -10.92 -34.55
C GLN A 415 5.80 -11.73 -33.75
N LEU A 416 5.73 -11.63 -32.43
CA LEU A 416 6.75 -12.24 -31.60
C LEU A 416 6.44 -13.72 -31.35
N ASP A 417 5.17 -14.14 -31.37
CA ASP A 417 4.75 -15.46 -30.91
C ASP A 417 4.51 -16.45 -32.07
N MET A 418 5.26 -17.56 -32.05
CA MET A 418 5.08 -18.67 -32.98
C MET A 418 3.95 -19.60 -32.54
N VAL A 419 2.80 -19.51 -33.21
CA VAL A 419 1.70 -20.48 -33.04
C VAL A 419 1.65 -21.42 -34.23
N ALA A 420 1.77 -22.72 -33.97
CA ALA A 420 1.79 -23.78 -34.98
C ALA A 420 2.84 -23.58 -36.10
N GLY A 421 3.99 -22.96 -35.77
CA GLY A 421 5.07 -22.69 -36.73
C GLY A 421 4.81 -21.51 -37.67
N LEU A 422 3.76 -20.71 -37.41
CA LEU A 422 3.44 -19.49 -38.13
C LEU A 422 3.55 -18.29 -37.19
N ASN A 423 4.18 -17.24 -37.68
CA ASN A 423 4.37 -16.02 -36.92
C ASN A 423 3.18 -15.07 -37.09
N ILE A 424 2.10 -15.34 -36.35
CA ILE A 424 0.78 -14.71 -36.59
C ILE A 424 0.23 -13.91 -35.40
N ILE A 425 0.87 -13.96 -34.22
CA ILE A 425 0.37 -13.37 -32.98
C ILE A 425 1.40 -12.40 -32.37
N ASN A 426 0.90 -11.29 -31.81
CA ASN A 426 1.67 -10.32 -31.04
C ASN A 426 1.39 -10.52 -29.54
N CYS A 427 2.26 -9.99 -28.67
CA CYS A 427 1.99 -10.00 -27.23
C CYS A 427 0.63 -9.37 -26.91
N VAL A 428 0.28 -8.29 -27.62
CA VAL A 428 -0.99 -7.56 -27.45
C VAL A 428 -2.25 -8.36 -27.84
N THR A 429 -2.11 -9.47 -28.56
CA THR A 429 -3.26 -10.32 -28.90
C THR A 429 -3.88 -10.95 -27.65
N CYS A 430 -3.03 -11.38 -26.71
CA CYS A 430 -3.47 -11.95 -25.43
C CYS A 430 -3.41 -10.90 -24.33
N HIS A 431 -2.27 -10.22 -24.19
CA HIS A 431 -2.05 -9.19 -23.19
C HIS A 431 -2.44 -7.83 -23.74
N THR A 432 -3.73 -7.50 -23.70
CA THR A 432 -4.25 -6.28 -24.32
C THR A 432 -3.84 -5.01 -23.56
N LEU A 433 -3.71 -3.90 -24.27
CA LEU A 433 -3.42 -2.59 -23.68
C LEU A 433 -4.69 -1.90 -23.16
N PRO A 434 -4.60 -1.08 -22.09
CA PRO A 434 -3.37 -0.61 -21.43
C PRO A 434 -2.92 -1.43 -20.21
N THR A 435 -3.71 -2.41 -19.74
CA THR A 435 -3.45 -3.13 -18.47
C THR A 435 -2.58 -4.38 -18.63
N GLY A 436 -2.42 -4.87 -19.84
CA GLY A 436 -1.79 -6.15 -20.16
C GLY A 436 -2.68 -7.35 -19.88
N MET A 437 -3.93 -7.14 -19.42
CA MET A 437 -4.88 -8.22 -19.14
C MET A 437 -5.48 -8.77 -20.43
N GLY A 438 -6.14 -9.93 -20.32
CA GLY A 438 -6.98 -10.46 -21.40
C GLY A 438 -8.11 -9.49 -21.78
N SER A 439 -8.54 -9.54 -23.04
CA SER A 439 -9.74 -8.83 -23.51
C SER A 439 -10.99 -9.29 -22.77
N ASN A 440 -11.94 -8.38 -22.54
CA ASN A 440 -13.30 -8.67 -22.06
C ASN A 440 -14.26 -9.11 -23.17
N ARG A 441 -13.71 -9.60 -24.29
CA ARG A 441 -14.46 -10.01 -25.48
C ARG A 441 -14.00 -11.37 -25.97
N ARG A 442 -14.93 -12.14 -26.54
CA ARG A 442 -14.69 -13.36 -27.31
C ARG A 442 -15.12 -13.23 -28.75
N LEU A 443 -14.62 -14.11 -29.60
CA LEU A 443 -15.04 -14.26 -30.98
C LEU A 443 -16.20 -15.26 -31.07
N VAL A 444 -17.33 -14.80 -31.62
CA VAL A 444 -18.51 -15.62 -31.91
C VAL A 444 -18.83 -15.44 -33.39
N GLY A 445 -18.74 -16.52 -34.18
CA GLY A 445 -18.94 -16.43 -35.63
C GLY A 445 -17.93 -15.48 -36.32
N GLY A 446 -16.72 -15.36 -35.79
CA GLY A 446 -15.68 -14.46 -36.29
C GLY A 446 -15.86 -12.98 -35.93
N GLN A 447 -16.87 -12.63 -35.13
CA GLN A 447 -17.10 -11.26 -34.64
C GLN A 447 -16.78 -11.17 -33.15
N ALA A 448 -16.10 -10.11 -32.73
CA ALA A 448 -15.80 -9.87 -31.33
C ALA A 448 -17.02 -9.33 -30.57
N GLN A 449 -17.42 -10.05 -29.54
CA GLN A 449 -18.56 -9.73 -28.67
C GLN A 449 -18.10 -9.69 -27.21
N PRO A 450 -18.61 -8.75 -26.39
CA PRO A 450 -18.30 -8.72 -24.97
C PRO A 450 -18.76 -10.01 -24.29
N PHE A 451 -18.05 -10.40 -23.23
CA PHE A 451 -18.54 -11.45 -22.36
C PHE A 451 -19.83 -11.01 -21.64
N PRO A 452 -20.74 -11.96 -21.34
CA PRO A 452 -21.84 -11.68 -20.43
C PRO A 452 -21.28 -11.26 -19.07
N VAL A 453 -21.89 -10.21 -18.50
CA VAL A 453 -21.69 -9.82 -17.10
C VAL A 453 -22.29 -10.90 -16.22
N GLY A 454 -21.60 -11.27 -15.14
CA GLY A 454 -22.09 -12.27 -14.21
C GLY A 454 -23.18 -11.73 -13.27
N PRO A 455 -23.79 -12.61 -12.44
CA PRO A 455 -24.92 -12.29 -11.57
C PRO A 455 -24.66 -11.19 -10.52
N ASN A 456 -23.41 -10.98 -10.11
CA ASN A 456 -23.02 -9.96 -9.12
C ASN A 456 -22.43 -8.70 -9.78
N GLY A 457 -22.43 -8.62 -11.11
CA GLY A 457 -21.85 -7.48 -11.83
C GLY A 457 -20.42 -7.72 -12.32
N GLU A 458 -19.87 -8.91 -12.11
CA GLU A 458 -18.52 -9.29 -12.49
C GLU A 458 -18.30 -9.22 -14.02
N GLN A 459 -17.19 -8.63 -14.44
CA GLN A 459 -16.77 -8.53 -15.83
C GLN A 459 -15.79 -9.65 -16.14
N HIS A 460 -16.13 -10.54 -17.07
CA HIS A 460 -15.24 -11.64 -17.40
C HIS A 460 -14.18 -11.24 -18.43
N LEU A 461 -12.94 -11.68 -18.20
CA LEU A 461 -11.79 -11.56 -19.09
C LEU A 461 -11.40 -12.92 -19.68
N THR A 462 -10.58 -12.87 -20.72
CA THR A 462 -10.14 -14.05 -21.46
C THR A 462 -9.26 -14.98 -20.60
N VAL A 463 -9.57 -16.27 -20.66
CA VAL A 463 -8.73 -17.38 -20.16
C VAL A 463 -8.09 -18.09 -21.35
N VAL A 464 -6.85 -18.54 -21.19
CA VAL A 464 -6.08 -19.29 -22.20
C VAL A 464 -5.69 -20.66 -21.66
N SER A 465 -5.36 -21.60 -22.55
CA SER A 465 -4.91 -22.95 -22.18
C SER A 465 -3.39 -23.12 -22.19
N VAL A 466 -2.63 -22.01 -22.21
CA VAL A 466 -1.17 -22.01 -22.26
C VAL A 466 -0.64 -20.92 -21.33
N ASP A 467 0.34 -21.28 -20.50
CA ASP A 467 0.97 -20.41 -19.51
C ASP A 467 2.51 -20.42 -19.61
N GLY A 468 3.08 -21.29 -20.46
CA GLY A 468 4.52 -21.51 -20.58
C GLY A 468 5.17 -22.37 -19.49
N SER A 469 4.40 -22.83 -18.49
CA SER A 469 4.85 -23.70 -17.38
C SER A 469 4.07 -25.01 -17.36
N THR A 470 2.80 -24.98 -16.93
CA THR A 470 1.94 -26.16 -16.79
C THR A 470 1.14 -26.47 -18.05
N ASN A 471 1.01 -25.49 -18.94
CA ASN A 471 0.11 -25.43 -20.10
C ASN A 471 -1.33 -25.84 -19.76
N GLY A 472 -1.82 -25.36 -18.61
CA GLY A 472 -3.20 -25.49 -18.18
C GLY A 472 -4.03 -24.21 -18.39
N SER A 473 -5.31 -24.29 -18.03
CA SER A 473 -6.22 -23.14 -18.00
C SER A 473 -5.69 -22.05 -17.08
N ILE A 474 -5.46 -20.85 -17.63
CA ILE A 474 -4.95 -19.69 -16.89
C ILE A 474 -5.59 -18.38 -17.37
N LYS A 475 -5.86 -17.47 -16.43
CA LYS A 475 -6.23 -16.11 -16.77
C LYS A 475 -5.04 -15.40 -17.38
N VAL A 476 -5.25 -14.60 -18.42
CA VAL A 476 -4.21 -13.69 -18.91
C VAL A 476 -3.98 -12.57 -17.89
N PRO A 477 -2.85 -12.55 -17.18
CA PRO A 477 -2.63 -11.63 -16.05
C PRO A 477 -2.32 -10.21 -16.54
N HIS A 478 -2.57 -9.22 -15.67
CA HIS A 478 -2.08 -7.86 -15.88
C HIS A 478 -0.54 -7.80 -15.84
N LEU A 479 0.04 -6.77 -16.46
CA LEU A 479 1.50 -6.58 -16.53
C LEU A 479 2.00 -5.35 -15.75
N ARG A 480 1.12 -4.74 -14.97
CA ARG A 480 1.33 -3.40 -14.38
C ARG A 480 2.38 -3.32 -13.27
N ASN A 481 2.49 -4.34 -12.42
CA ASN A 481 3.43 -4.36 -11.28
C ASN A 481 4.63 -5.29 -11.47
N LEU A 482 4.99 -5.63 -12.71
CA LEU A 482 6.15 -6.48 -12.97
C LEU A 482 7.45 -5.88 -12.40
N TYR A 483 7.55 -4.56 -12.36
CA TYR A 483 8.69 -3.87 -11.76
C TYR A 483 8.86 -4.13 -10.25
N GLU A 484 7.78 -4.55 -9.56
CA GLU A 484 7.83 -4.92 -8.14
C GLU A 484 8.24 -6.39 -7.93
N LYS A 485 8.38 -7.19 -9.01
CA LYS A 485 8.69 -8.63 -8.92
C LYS A 485 10.13 -8.96 -9.33
N VAL A 486 10.98 -7.95 -9.49
CA VAL A 486 12.40 -8.10 -9.88
C VAL A 486 13.28 -8.46 -8.67
N GLY A 487 14.48 -8.99 -8.95
CA GLY A 487 15.47 -9.32 -7.92
C GLY A 487 15.79 -10.81 -7.78
N PHE A 488 15.13 -11.66 -8.57
CA PHE A 488 15.49 -13.05 -8.77
C PHE A 488 16.21 -13.23 -10.12
N GLU A 489 17.41 -13.80 -10.10
CA GLU A 489 18.25 -14.09 -11.27
C GLU A 489 19.03 -15.39 -11.03
N MET A 490 18.66 -16.46 -11.71
CA MET A 490 19.32 -17.76 -11.59
C MET A 490 20.76 -17.74 -12.12
N THR A 491 21.09 -16.76 -12.97
CA THR A 491 22.45 -16.55 -13.51
C THR A 491 23.39 -15.85 -12.54
N GLN A 492 22.88 -15.32 -11.42
CA GLN A 492 23.66 -14.60 -10.42
C GLN A 492 23.78 -15.39 -9.12
N GLY A 493 24.94 -15.30 -8.46
CA GLY A 493 25.18 -15.99 -7.19
C GLY A 493 24.45 -15.41 -5.98
N SER A 494 23.99 -14.16 -6.05
CA SER A 494 23.36 -13.43 -4.94
C SER A 494 22.13 -12.70 -5.45
N ASN A 495 20.99 -12.90 -4.76
CA ASN A 495 19.66 -12.49 -5.21
C ASN A 495 18.91 -11.77 -4.08
N ARG A 496 17.86 -11.03 -4.42
CA ARG A 496 17.00 -10.34 -3.45
C ARG A 496 15.58 -10.91 -3.38
N ALA A 497 15.24 -11.82 -4.28
CA ALA A 497 13.96 -12.53 -4.29
C ALA A 497 14.19 -14.02 -4.63
N GLY A 498 13.33 -14.88 -4.07
CA GLY A 498 13.32 -16.32 -4.32
C GLY A 498 12.27 -16.78 -5.36
N PHE A 499 11.34 -15.88 -5.70
CA PHE A 499 10.26 -16.10 -6.67
C PHE A 499 10.25 -14.94 -7.66
N GLY A 500 9.98 -15.25 -8.93
CA GLY A 500 9.97 -14.27 -10.01
C GLY A 500 8.60 -14.16 -10.67
N PHE A 501 8.56 -14.49 -11.95
CA PHE A 501 7.44 -14.34 -12.86
C PHE A 501 6.72 -15.67 -13.12
N LEU A 502 5.60 -15.57 -13.86
CA LEU A 502 4.54 -16.60 -13.96
C LEU A 502 3.77 -16.81 -12.65
N HIS A 503 2.71 -17.61 -12.73
CA HIS A 503 1.88 -17.88 -11.57
C HIS A 503 2.69 -18.53 -10.44
N ASP A 504 3.58 -19.46 -10.73
CA ASP A 504 4.35 -20.23 -9.75
C ASP A 504 5.66 -19.54 -9.31
N GLY A 505 6.00 -18.39 -9.89
CA GLY A 505 7.23 -17.66 -9.60
C GLY A 505 8.50 -18.36 -10.08
N SER A 506 8.40 -19.34 -10.97
CA SER A 506 9.52 -20.19 -11.40
C SER A 506 10.44 -19.52 -12.43
N VAL A 507 9.95 -18.53 -13.18
CA VAL A 507 10.74 -17.78 -14.15
C VAL A 507 11.43 -16.64 -13.44
N ASP A 508 12.76 -16.64 -13.43
CA ASP A 508 13.54 -15.72 -12.60
C ASP A 508 13.41 -14.25 -13.03
N SER A 509 13.50 -13.97 -14.33
CA SER A 509 13.52 -12.59 -14.82
C SER A 509 12.64 -12.34 -16.04
N ILE A 510 12.25 -11.07 -16.23
CA ILE A 510 11.57 -10.61 -17.46
C ILE A 510 12.43 -10.97 -18.68
N ALA A 511 13.75 -10.76 -18.57
CA ALA A 511 14.69 -11.07 -19.63
C ALA A 511 14.68 -12.56 -19.99
N ARG A 512 14.63 -13.45 -18.98
CA ARG A 512 14.45 -14.89 -19.18
C ARG A 512 13.18 -15.17 -19.98
N PHE A 513 12.03 -14.71 -19.48
CA PHE A 513 10.74 -14.96 -20.11
C PHE A 513 10.70 -14.53 -21.59
N VAL A 514 11.03 -13.28 -21.88
CA VAL A 514 10.93 -12.75 -23.25
C VAL A 514 12.03 -13.29 -24.18
N SER A 515 13.08 -13.89 -23.63
CA SER A 515 14.14 -14.54 -24.42
C SER A 515 13.81 -15.98 -24.82
N GLU A 516 12.69 -16.56 -24.35
CA GLU A 516 12.33 -17.92 -24.73
C GLU A 516 12.18 -18.05 -26.26
N PRO A 517 12.63 -19.17 -26.88
CA PRO A 517 12.69 -19.30 -28.35
C PRO A 517 11.35 -19.16 -29.08
N VAL A 518 10.23 -19.29 -28.37
CA VAL A 518 8.89 -19.02 -28.90
C VAL A 518 8.73 -17.54 -29.32
N PHE A 519 9.49 -16.64 -28.68
CA PHE A 519 9.52 -15.22 -28.98
C PHE A 519 10.61 -14.87 -30.01
N SER A 520 10.23 -14.13 -31.05
CA SER A 520 11.10 -13.74 -32.17
C SER A 520 11.83 -12.41 -31.93
N LEU A 521 12.76 -12.38 -30.98
CA LEU A 521 13.70 -11.25 -30.81
C LEU A 521 15.02 -11.53 -31.55
N ASP A 522 15.66 -10.47 -32.06
CA ASP A 522 16.84 -10.57 -32.92
C ASP A 522 18.18 -10.38 -32.18
N ASN A 523 18.19 -9.58 -31.11
CA ASN A 523 19.42 -9.17 -30.46
C ASN A 523 19.20 -8.66 -29.03
N THR A 524 20.31 -8.45 -28.32
CA THR A 524 20.33 -7.98 -26.92
C THR A 524 19.68 -6.59 -26.73
N GLN A 525 19.71 -5.70 -27.73
CA GLN A 525 19.06 -4.38 -27.60
C GLN A 525 17.54 -4.51 -27.62
N GLN A 526 16.97 -5.33 -28.50
CA GLN A 526 15.53 -5.58 -28.50
C GLN A 526 15.07 -6.25 -27.19
N LEU A 527 15.88 -7.16 -26.63
CA LEU A 527 15.66 -7.73 -25.30
C LEU A 527 15.62 -6.63 -24.22
N ALA A 528 16.60 -5.72 -24.22
CA ALA A 528 16.64 -4.60 -23.28
C ALA A 528 15.45 -3.64 -23.45
N ASP A 529 15.06 -3.34 -24.69
CA ASP A 529 13.91 -2.50 -25.03
C ASP A 529 12.60 -3.11 -24.48
N MET A 530 12.44 -4.44 -24.61
CA MET A 530 11.30 -5.15 -24.03
C MET A 530 11.30 -5.12 -22.50
N VAL A 531 12.44 -5.37 -21.84
CA VAL A 531 12.54 -5.27 -20.38
C VAL A 531 12.18 -3.85 -19.92
N ALA A 532 12.72 -2.81 -20.57
CA ALA A 532 12.41 -1.43 -20.24
C ALA A 532 10.91 -1.11 -20.38
N PHE A 533 10.25 -1.65 -21.41
CA PHE A 533 8.80 -1.50 -21.56
C PHE A 533 8.02 -2.21 -20.45
N MET A 534 8.39 -3.45 -20.09
CA MET A 534 7.71 -4.19 -19.01
C MET A 534 7.86 -3.50 -17.63
N LEU A 535 9.01 -2.90 -17.34
CA LEU A 535 9.20 -2.11 -16.12
C LEU A 535 8.33 -0.84 -16.13
N SER A 536 8.20 -0.24 -17.32
CA SER A 536 7.46 1.01 -17.54
C SER A 536 6.03 0.74 -18.02
N PHE A 537 5.36 -0.33 -17.57
CA PHE A 537 4.06 -0.73 -18.14
C PHE A 537 2.86 0.00 -17.49
N SER A 538 2.75 -0.01 -16.16
CA SER A 538 1.67 0.70 -15.43
C SER A 538 1.73 2.21 -15.63
N GLY A 539 0.59 2.89 -15.73
CA GLY A 539 0.46 4.33 -15.67
C GLY A 539 0.59 5.06 -17.00
N SER A 540 0.81 4.39 -18.13
CA SER A 540 1.04 5.06 -19.44
C SER A 540 -0.24 5.51 -20.09
N ASP A 541 -0.09 6.45 -21.04
CA ASP A 541 -1.03 6.58 -22.16
C ASP A 541 -0.75 5.53 -23.24
N LEU A 542 -0.85 4.25 -22.90
CA LEU A 542 -0.65 3.18 -23.87
C LEU A 542 -1.79 3.18 -24.88
N PRO A 543 -1.50 2.94 -26.18
CA PRO A 543 -2.52 2.93 -27.20
C PRO A 543 -3.51 1.79 -26.94
N VAL A 544 -4.81 2.11 -26.93
CA VAL A 544 -5.86 1.12 -26.73
C VAL A 544 -6.09 0.29 -28.00
N GLY A 545 -6.40 -1.00 -27.80
CA GLY A 545 -6.82 -1.89 -28.88
C GLY A 545 -8.20 -1.50 -29.47
N THR A 546 -8.65 -2.26 -30.47
CA THR A 546 -9.93 -1.98 -31.16
C THR A 546 -10.97 -3.05 -30.86
N THR A 547 -12.24 -2.79 -31.18
CA THR A 547 -13.29 -3.79 -31.00
C THR A 547 -13.32 -4.87 -32.08
N ASN A 548 -12.65 -4.67 -33.22
CA ASN A 548 -12.82 -5.52 -34.41
C ASN A 548 -11.50 -6.14 -34.93
N ASN A 549 -10.34 -5.77 -34.38
CA ASN A 549 -9.06 -6.39 -34.71
C ASN A 549 -8.77 -7.52 -33.72
N VAL A 550 -8.90 -8.78 -34.17
CA VAL A 550 -8.69 -9.96 -33.33
C VAL A 550 -7.26 -10.13 -32.82
N PHE A 551 -6.28 -9.43 -33.42
CA PHE A 551 -4.87 -9.44 -33.01
C PHE A 551 -4.47 -8.23 -32.16
N ASN A 552 -5.42 -7.33 -31.89
CA ASN A 552 -5.25 -6.17 -31.00
C ASN A 552 -6.64 -5.74 -30.51
N LEU A 553 -7.27 -6.62 -29.73
CA LEU A 553 -8.56 -6.35 -29.12
C LEU A 553 -8.43 -5.29 -28.02
N ARG A 554 -9.49 -4.51 -27.80
CA ARG A 554 -9.55 -3.56 -26.70
C ARG A 554 -9.49 -4.31 -25.36
N GLY A 555 -8.53 -3.94 -24.52
CA GLY A 555 -8.42 -4.41 -23.14
C GLY A 555 -9.36 -3.69 -22.17
N PRO A 556 -9.44 -4.18 -20.92
CA PRO A 556 -10.10 -3.42 -19.87
C PRO A 556 -9.31 -2.14 -19.58
N ASP A 557 -10.04 -1.08 -19.23
CA ASP A 557 -9.43 0.16 -18.74
C ASP A 557 -8.77 -0.12 -17.37
N GLY A 558 -7.73 0.63 -17.03
CA GLY A 558 -6.98 0.44 -15.78
C GLY A 558 -7.08 1.64 -14.86
N GLN A 559 -7.09 1.40 -13.54
CA GLN A 559 -6.95 2.43 -12.52
C GLN A 559 -5.48 2.62 -12.12
N ASP A 560 -4.71 3.25 -13.01
CA ASP A 560 -3.31 3.58 -12.75
C ASP A 560 -3.16 5.06 -12.41
N THR A 561 -2.31 5.34 -11.42
CA THR A 561 -1.96 6.72 -11.09
C THR A 561 -0.93 7.26 -12.08
N HIS A 562 -1.16 8.47 -12.59
CA HIS A 562 -0.20 9.18 -13.45
C HIS A 562 1.17 9.32 -12.76
N ALA A 563 2.25 9.17 -13.51
CA ALA A 563 3.64 9.24 -13.01
C ALA A 563 4.04 10.54 -12.31
N ALA A 564 3.24 11.60 -12.48
CA ALA A 564 3.51 12.93 -11.91
C ALA A 564 2.92 13.07 -10.50
N VAL A 565 1.93 12.24 -10.13
CA VAL A 565 1.25 12.36 -8.84
C VAL A 565 2.25 12.18 -7.70
N GLY A 566 2.20 13.10 -6.74
CA GLY A 566 3.16 13.18 -5.64
C GLY A 566 4.39 14.03 -5.98
N PHE A 567 4.58 14.50 -7.22
CA PHE A 567 5.60 15.49 -7.53
C PHE A 567 5.28 16.80 -6.84
N GLN A 568 6.28 17.36 -6.17
CA GLN A 568 6.17 18.60 -5.42
C GLN A 568 7.19 19.61 -5.90
N LEU A 569 6.75 20.86 -6.00
CA LEU A 569 7.59 22.02 -6.24
C LEU A 569 7.34 23.04 -5.14
N THR A 570 8.35 23.29 -4.31
CA THR A 570 8.29 24.29 -3.24
C THR A 570 8.93 25.58 -3.69
N VAL A 571 8.17 26.67 -3.61
CA VAL A 571 8.55 28.02 -4.01
C VAL A 571 8.72 28.90 -2.76
N ASP A 572 9.78 29.71 -2.76
CA ASP A 572 10.11 30.70 -1.71
C ASP A 572 10.57 32.02 -2.33
N ALA A 573 10.88 33.03 -1.50
CA ALA A 573 11.28 34.36 -1.99
C ALA A 573 12.64 34.38 -2.73
N ASN A 574 13.46 33.33 -2.63
CA ASN A 574 14.75 33.26 -3.30
C ASN A 574 14.68 32.53 -4.63
N ASN A 575 13.69 31.66 -4.82
CA ASN A 575 13.61 30.78 -5.98
C ASN A 575 12.44 31.07 -6.93
N HIS A 576 11.48 31.93 -6.53
CA HIS A 576 10.21 32.09 -7.24
C HIS A 576 10.28 32.56 -8.70
N GLU A 577 11.39 33.19 -9.11
CA GLU A 577 11.63 33.69 -10.47
C GLU A 577 12.67 32.84 -11.23
N LEU A 578 13.25 31.81 -10.60
CA LEU A 578 14.26 30.99 -11.26
C LEU A 578 13.62 30.28 -12.46
N PRO A 579 14.23 30.35 -13.67
CA PRO A 579 13.65 29.74 -14.86
C PRO A 579 13.33 28.25 -14.72
N GLY A 580 14.12 27.51 -13.95
CA GLY A 580 13.86 26.09 -13.68
C GLY A 580 12.58 25.84 -12.86
N VAL A 581 12.28 26.72 -11.89
CA VAL A 581 11.07 26.66 -11.05
C VAL A 581 9.85 27.02 -11.90
N VAL A 582 9.93 28.12 -12.65
CA VAL A 582 8.84 28.58 -13.53
C VAL A 582 8.52 27.51 -14.58
N ASN A 583 9.54 26.93 -15.23
CA ASN A 583 9.33 25.87 -16.22
C ASN A 583 8.72 24.60 -15.60
N ALA A 584 9.14 24.23 -14.39
CA ALA A 584 8.57 23.08 -13.69
C ALA A 584 7.09 23.32 -13.33
N LEU A 585 6.73 24.52 -12.87
CA LEU A 585 5.35 24.86 -12.57
C LEU A 585 4.49 24.91 -13.84
N ASN A 586 4.98 25.54 -14.92
CA ASN A 586 4.28 25.56 -16.21
C ASN A 586 4.01 24.15 -16.71
N PHE A 587 4.98 23.24 -16.58
CA PHE A 587 4.78 21.84 -16.91
C PHE A 587 3.70 21.17 -16.05
N MET A 588 3.66 21.43 -14.74
CA MET A 588 2.60 20.91 -13.86
C MET A 588 1.21 21.47 -14.24
N ILE A 589 1.14 22.76 -14.61
CA ILE A 589 -0.09 23.43 -15.08
C ILE A 589 -0.56 22.81 -16.39
N GLU A 590 0.33 22.64 -17.38
CA GLU A 590 0.01 22.01 -18.66
C GLU A 590 -0.55 20.58 -18.49
N LEU A 591 0.00 19.81 -17.54
CA LEU A 591 -0.55 18.50 -17.18
C LEU A 591 -1.94 18.61 -16.55
N ALA A 592 -2.16 19.56 -15.65
CA ALA A 592 -3.47 19.76 -15.02
C ALA A 592 -4.53 20.25 -16.01
N ASP A 593 -4.19 21.14 -16.94
CA ASP A 593 -5.06 21.61 -18.03
C ASP A 593 -5.49 20.48 -18.99
N SER A 594 -4.77 19.35 -19.00
CA SER A 594 -5.13 18.17 -19.79
C SER A 594 -6.11 17.22 -19.08
N ASP A 595 -6.59 17.57 -17.88
CA ASP A 595 -7.45 16.74 -17.01
C ASP A 595 -6.84 15.37 -16.63
N ARG A 596 -5.53 15.20 -16.82
CA ARG A 596 -4.82 13.95 -16.49
C ARG A 596 -4.44 13.86 -15.02
N VAL A 597 -4.28 15.01 -14.38
CA VAL A 597 -3.92 15.15 -12.96
C VAL A 597 -4.63 16.36 -12.36
N GLY A 598 -4.77 16.37 -11.04
CA GLY A 598 -5.06 17.60 -10.31
C GLY A 598 -3.76 18.31 -9.93
N LEU A 599 -3.85 19.61 -9.68
CA LEU A 599 -2.74 20.40 -9.14
C LEU A 599 -3.28 21.25 -7.99
N VAL A 600 -2.62 21.17 -6.84
CA VAL A 600 -2.95 21.98 -5.66
C VAL A 600 -1.72 22.76 -5.20
N ALA A 601 -1.93 23.86 -4.50
CA ALA A 601 -0.88 24.55 -3.78
C ALA A 601 -1.31 24.75 -2.32
N LYS A 602 -0.37 24.55 -1.40
CA LYS A 602 -0.56 24.81 0.04
C LYS A 602 0.61 25.64 0.55
N GLY A 603 0.32 26.61 1.39
CA GLY A 603 1.32 27.47 2.01
C GLY A 603 0.69 28.37 3.05
N VAL A 604 1.44 29.36 3.50
CA VAL A 604 0.91 30.41 4.38
C VAL A 604 1.00 31.73 3.64
N VAL A 605 -0.13 32.43 3.52
CA VAL A 605 -0.22 33.72 2.84
C VAL A 605 -0.84 34.71 3.82
N ASP A 606 -0.18 35.85 4.03
CA ASP A 606 -0.56 36.87 5.00
C ASP A 606 -0.69 36.37 6.46
N GLY A 607 0.02 35.28 6.79
CA GLY A 607 0.01 34.66 8.12
C GLY A 607 -1.06 33.57 8.30
N HIS A 608 -1.86 33.29 7.28
CA HIS A 608 -2.90 32.26 7.32
C HIS A 608 -2.51 31.04 6.48
N PRO A 609 -2.74 29.80 6.95
CA PRO A 609 -2.69 28.63 6.09
C PRO A 609 -3.70 28.79 4.95
N ARG A 610 -3.24 28.63 3.71
CA ARG A 610 -4.07 28.77 2.52
C ARG A 610 -3.93 27.59 1.59
N GLY A 611 -5.06 27.25 1.00
CA GLY A 611 -5.19 26.23 -0.02
C GLY A 611 -5.59 26.79 -1.37
N TYR A 612 -5.05 26.18 -2.40
CA TYR A 612 -5.34 26.52 -3.78
C TYR A 612 -5.49 25.26 -4.61
N MET A 613 -6.40 25.29 -5.58
CA MET A 613 -6.58 24.27 -6.59
C MET A 613 -6.43 24.92 -7.96
N HIS A 614 -5.68 24.30 -8.86
CA HIS A 614 -5.63 24.74 -10.24
C HIS A 614 -7.03 24.67 -10.88
N ALA A 615 -7.48 25.79 -11.45
CA ALA A 615 -8.77 25.91 -12.12
C ALA A 615 -8.61 25.73 -13.64
N PHE A 616 -7.88 26.62 -14.31
CA PHE A 616 -7.61 26.56 -15.76
C PHE A 616 -6.55 27.59 -16.16
N ASN A 617 -5.75 27.31 -17.20
CA ASN A 617 -4.81 28.24 -17.83
C ASN A 617 -3.91 29.00 -16.82
N GLY A 618 -3.37 28.30 -15.81
CA GLY A 618 -2.52 28.90 -14.78
C GLY A 618 -3.25 29.74 -13.72
N LEU A 619 -4.58 29.78 -13.75
CA LEU A 619 -5.38 30.34 -12.67
C LEU A 619 -5.67 29.28 -11.60
N PHE A 620 -5.55 29.68 -10.35
CA PHE A 620 -5.83 28.87 -9.18
C PHE A 620 -7.02 29.42 -8.42
N GLN A 621 -7.99 28.57 -8.12
CA GLN A 621 -9.05 28.83 -7.16
C GLN A 621 -8.46 28.75 -5.75
N SER A 622 -8.53 29.85 -5.01
CA SER A 622 -8.27 29.86 -3.57
C SER A 622 -9.35 29.08 -2.84
N ASP A 623 -9.03 28.63 -1.64
CA ASP A 623 -9.94 28.24 -0.56
C ASP A 623 -10.93 29.35 -0.10
N ARG A 624 -11.20 30.36 -0.92
CA ARG A 624 -12.23 31.38 -0.73
C ARG A 624 -13.03 31.56 -2.00
N ALA A 625 -14.35 31.62 -1.91
CA ALA A 625 -15.26 31.66 -3.06
C ALA A 625 -14.98 32.85 -3.98
N ALA A 626 -14.49 33.96 -3.42
CA ALA A 626 -13.98 35.11 -4.16
C ALA A 626 -12.44 35.09 -4.22
N GLY A 627 -11.86 34.29 -5.11
CA GLY A 627 -10.39 34.23 -5.19
C GLY A 627 -9.84 33.37 -6.32
N LEU A 628 -9.82 33.89 -7.55
CA LEU A 628 -8.90 33.38 -8.57
C LEU A 628 -7.59 34.15 -8.48
N ILE A 629 -6.47 33.44 -8.41
CA ILE A 629 -5.11 33.99 -8.39
C ILE A 629 -4.30 33.39 -9.54
N SER A 630 -3.45 34.18 -10.19
CA SER A 630 -2.52 33.64 -11.19
C SER A 630 -1.40 32.85 -10.52
N ASP A 631 -0.80 31.92 -11.25
CA ASP A 631 0.39 31.21 -10.77
C ASP A 631 1.56 32.18 -10.52
N ASP A 632 1.71 33.23 -11.33
CA ASP A 632 2.67 34.32 -11.15
C ASP A 632 2.47 35.00 -9.78
N ASP A 633 1.26 35.48 -9.50
CA ASP A 633 0.94 36.16 -8.24
C ASP A 633 1.08 35.21 -7.04
N LEU A 634 0.69 33.95 -7.21
CA LEU A 634 0.81 32.94 -6.16
C LEU A 634 2.28 32.63 -5.84
N ARG A 635 3.15 32.52 -6.85
CA ARG A 635 4.60 32.39 -6.64
C ARG A 635 5.20 33.63 -5.97
N LEU A 636 4.78 34.83 -6.36
CA LEU A 636 5.22 36.09 -5.75
C LEU A 636 4.77 36.23 -4.29
N ALA A 637 3.69 35.57 -3.89
CA ALA A 637 3.22 35.54 -2.50
C ALA A 637 4.09 34.66 -1.58
N ALA A 638 4.96 33.79 -2.12
CA ALA A 638 5.81 32.92 -1.32
C ALA A 638 6.95 33.71 -0.62
N GLY A 639 7.07 33.51 0.70
CA GLY A 639 8.13 34.11 1.52
C GLY A 639 9.16 33.07 2.01
N ASP A 640 10.33 33.52 2.49
CA ASP A 640 11.40 32.64 3.00
C ASP A 640 10.94 31.73 4.16
N ALA A 641 10.10 32.26 5.06
CA ALA A 641 9.53 31.52 6.19
C ALA A 641 8.13 30.97 5.90
N GLN A 642 7.58 31.29 4.72
CA GLN A 642 6.22 30.93 4.30
C GLN A 642 6.24 30.45 2.84
N PRO A 643 6.91 29.31 2.58
CA PRO A 643 6.98 28.78 1.22
C PRO A 643 5.62 28.24 0.78
N ILE A 644 5.40 28.23 -0.53
CA ILE A 644 4.22 27.63 -1.14
C ILE A 644 4.65 26.36 -1.87
N THR A 645 4.01 25.24 -1.55
CA THR A 645 4.29 23.96 -2.19
C THR A 645 3.16 23.58 -3.14
N PHE A 646 3.49 23.52 -4.42
CA PHE A 646 2.64 22.96 -5.46
C PHE A 646 2.79 21.45 -5.47
N THR A 647 1.69 20.71 -5.48
CA THR A 647 1.66 19.25 -5.49
C THR A 647 0.75 18.75 -6.60
N VAL A 648 1.26 17.87 -7.46
CA VAL A 648 0.41 17.12 -8.40
C VAL A 648 -0.33 16.03 -7.63
N VAL A 649 -1.65 15.97 -7.78
CA VAL A 649 -2.54 15.03 -7.09
C VAL A 649 -3.36 14.23 -8.10
N PRO A 650 -3.97 13.08 -7.72
CA PRO A 650 -4.86 12.38 -8.63
C PRO A 650 -6.00 13.29 -9.11
N PHE A 651 -6.35 13.21 -10.40
CA PHE A 651 -7.45 13.98 -10.95
C PHE A 651 -8.77 13.68 -10.20
N GLY A 652 -9.55 14.73 -9.95
CA GLY A 652 -10.78 14.69 -9.16
C GLY A 652 -10.56 14.81 -7.65
N THR A 653 -9.33 14.73 -7.15
CA THR A 653 -9.05 14.89 -5.70
C THR A 653 -8.61 16.30 -5.31
N GLN A 654 -8.32 17.16 -6.30
CA GLN A 654 -7.78 18.50 -6.07
C GLN A 654 -8.71 19.42 -5.28
N THR A 655 -10.03 19.27 -5.35
CA THR A 655 -10.97 20.04 -4.51
C THR A 655 -10.76 19.68 -3.04
N ARG A 656 -10.86 18.38 -2.73
CA ARG A 656 -10.66 17.84 -1.38
C ARG A 656 -9.27 18.13 -0.80
N MET A 657 -8.25 18.05 -1.63
CA MET A 657 -6.87 18.26 -1.18
C MET A 657 -6.46 19.74 -1.16
N GLY A 658 -7.14 20.56 -1.96
CA GLY A 658 -6.77 21.95 -2.22
C GLY A 658 -7.58 22.94 -1.40
N ILE A 659 -8.91 22.90 -1.46
CA ILE A 659 -9.75 24.05 -1.10
C ILE A 659 -11.01 23.74 -0.27
N ASP A 660 -11.46 22.49 -0.21
CA ASP A 660 -12.68 22.07 0.51
C ASP A 660 -12.45 20.66 1.05
N ARG A 661 -11.87 20.56 2.23
CA ARG A 661 -11.29 19.32 2.74
C ARG A 661 -12.33 18.30 3.21
N ASP A 662 -13.51 18.73 3.62
CA ASP A 662 -14.61 17.88 4.08
C ASP A 662 -15.71 17.65 3.05
N THR A 663 -15.60 18.33 1.90
CA THR A 663 -16.43 18.17 0.71
C THR A 663 -17.90 18.52 0.94
N ASP A 664 -18.17 19.44 1.86
CA ASP A 664 -19.51 19.92 2.16
C ASP A 664 -19.98 21.03 1.18
N GLY A 665 -19.07 21.51 0.33
CA GLY A 665 -19.31 22.52 -0.70
C GLY A 665 -19.00 23.95 -0.27
N PHE A 666 -18.51 24.16 0.96
CA PHE A 666 -17.93 25.42 1.42
C PHE A 666 -16.40 25.31 1.40
N PHE A 667 -15.71 26.41 1.06
CA PHE A 667 -14.25 26.37 0.97
C PHE A 667 -13.60 26.63 2.33
N ASP A 668 -12.49 25.92 2.61
CA ASP A 668 -11.80 25.90 3.91
C ASP A 668 -11.56 27.32 4.48
N GLY A 669 -11.18 28.26 3.62
CA GLY A 669 -10.89 29.64 4.00
C GLY A 669 -12.13 30.46 4.31
N ASP A 670 -13.22 30.29 3.54
CA ASP A 670 -14.50 30.94 3.83
C ASP A 670 -15.09 30.42 5.15
N GLU A 671 -14.96 29.12 5.38
CA GLU A 671 -15.39 28.47 6.62
C GLU A 671 -14.68 29.05 7.84
N LEU A 672 -13.35 29.09 7.80
CA LEU A 672 -12.54 29.68 8.86
C LEU A 672 -12.93 31.16 9.08
N GLU A 673 -13.09 31.94 8.02
CA GLU A 673 -13.51 33.35 8.12
C GLU A 673 -14.91 33.54 8.75
N ASN A 674 -15.79 32.55 8.60
CA ASN A 674 -17.13 32.54 9.18
C ASN A 674 -17.22 31.73 10.49
N CYS A 675 -16.08 31.35 11.08
CA CYS A 675 -16.00 30.60 12.34
C CYS A 675 -16.65 29.21 12.27
N SER A 676 -16.71 28.59 11.09
CA SER A 676 -17.07 27.18 10.92
C SER A 676 -15.82 26.29 10.89
N ASN A 677 -16.01 25.01 11.17
CA ASN A 677 -14.92 24.04 11.22
C ASN A 677 -14.79 23.33 9.88
N SER A 678 -13.84 23.76 9.05
CA SER A 678 -13.51 23.13 7.76
C SER A 678 -13.20 21.63 7.82
N ALA A 679 -13.05 21.05 9.01
CA ALA A 679 -12.81 19.64 9.21
C ALA A 679 -14.09 18.89 9.65
N ASP A 680 -15.27 19.47 9.46
CA ASP A 680 -16.56 18.94 9.86
C ASP A 680 -17.66 19.41 8.90
N ALA A 681 -18.08 18.52 7.99
CA ALA A 681 -19.08 18.80 6.96
C ALA A 681 -20.47 19.19 7.51
N THR A 682 -20.68 19.12 8.83
CA THR A 682 -21.90 19.61 9.50
C THR A 682 -21.77 21.04 10.02
N SER A 683 -20.56 21.60 10.00
CA SER A 683 -20.20 22.94 10.46
C SER A 683 -19.99 23.87 9.27
N ASN A 684 -21.06 24.52 8.81
CA ASN A 684 -21.00 25.41 7.64
C ASN A 684 -21.20 26.89 8.00
N PRO A 685 -20.74 27.84 7.16
CA PRO A 685 -20.82 29.29 7.40
C PRO A 685 -22.21 29.84 7.73
N GLY A 686 -23.28 29.16 7.29
CA GLY A 686 -24.67 29.56 7.51
C GLY A 686 -25.35 28.93 8.73
N ASN A 687 -24.71 27.94 9.38
CA ASN A 687 -25.26 27.18 10.50
C ASN A 687 -24.35 27.22 11.73
N VAL A 688 -23.46 28.20 11.80
CA VAL A 688 -22.65 28.47 12.99
C VAL A 688 -23.59 28.94 14.10
N VAL A 689 -24.06 27.98 14.89
CA VAL A 689 -24.68 28.26 16.16
C VAL A 689 -23.54 28.71 17.08
N ILE A 690 -23.37 30.03 17.22
CA ILE A 690 -22.68 30.57 18.39
C ILE A 690 -23.60 30.32 19.58
N THR A 691 -23.65 29.09 20.08
CA THR A 691 -24.23 28.83 21.40
C THR A 691 -23.20 29.27 22.42
N GLY A 692 -23.40 30.46 22.97
CA GLY A 692 -22.89 30.78 24.30
C GLY A 692 -23.48 29.85 25.38
N ASP A 693 -24.44 28.99 25.01
CA ASP A 693 -25.10 27.96 25.80
C ASP A 693 -24.42 26.59 25.53
N ARG A 694 -23.25 26.40 26.15
CA ARG A 694 -22.45 25.17 26.08
C ARG A 694 -23.06 24.05 26.89
N ASP A 695 -23.88 24.36 27.89
CA ASP A 695 -24.54 23.36 28.72
C ASP A 695 -25.94 22.94 28.23
N GLY A 696 -26.47 23.61 27.21
CA GLY A 696 -27.75 23.29 26.55
C GLY A 696 -28.98 23.68 27.37
N SER A 697 -28.82 24.62 28.30
CA SER A 697 -29.87 25.10 29.21
C SER A 697 -30.81 26.14 28.60
N GLY A 698 -30.48 26.70 27.43
CA GLY A 698 -31.20 27.78 26.77
C GLY A 698 -30.86 29.17 27.31
N ALA A 699 -29.87 29.29 28.20
CA ALA A 699 -29.35 30.55 28.73
C ALA A 699 -27.83 30.62 28.52
N VAL A 700 -27.31 31.82 28.24
CA VAL A 700 -25.86 32.08 28.21
C VAL A 700 -25.48 32.65 29.57
N ASP A 701 -24.82 31.86 30.42
CA ASP A 701 -24.49 32.23 31.78
C ASP A 701 -23.07 31.80 32.23
N LEU A 702 -22.78 31.89 33.53
CA LEU A 702 -21.45 31.60 34.09
C LEU A 702 -21.07 30.10 34.02
N VAL A 703 -22.04 29.21 33.86
CA VAL A 703 -21.85 27.76 33.74
C VAL A 703 -21.24 27.44 32.38
N ASP A 704 -21.63 28.15 31.32
CA ASP A 704 -21.06 27.99 29.98
C ASP A 704 -19.57 28.34 29.93
N TYR A 705 -19.17 29.35 30.69
CA TYR A 705 -17.76 29.73 30.83
C TYR A 705 -16.95 28.68 31.61
N ALA A 706 -17.53 28.03 32.62
CA ALA A 706 -16.87 26.97 33.37
C ALA A 706 -16.68 25.68 32.55
N VAL A 707 -17.61 25.38 31.62
CA VAL A 707 -17.46 24.29 30.65
C VAL A 707 -16.33 24.61 29.65
N PHE A 708 -16.14 25.88 29.29
CA PHE A 708 -15.04 26.32 28.44
C PHE A 708 -13.67 26.28 29.15
N ASP A 709 -13.57 26.76 30.40
CA ASP A 709 -12.32 26.73 31.17
C ASP A 709 -11.81 25.29 31.37
N GLY A 710 -12.72 24.32 31.56
CA GLY A 710 -12.39 22.89 31.54
C GLY A 710 -11.74 22.42 30.23
N CYS A 711 -12.23 22.88 29.08
CA CYS A 711 -11.65 22.56 27.76
C CYS A 711 -10.31 23.27 27.48
N VAL A 712 -10.11 24.49 28.00
CA VAL A 712 -8.86 25.25 27.79
C VAL A 712 -7.76 24.79 28.74
N THR A 713 -8.11 24.38 29.97
CA THR A 713 -7.12 23.82 30.90
C THR A 713 -6.56 22.46 30.48
N ASP A 714 -7.28 21.68 29.68
CA ASP A 714 -6.76 20.44 29.07
C ASP A 714 -5.86 20.70 27.84
N GLY A 715 -5.97 21.87 27.20
CA GLY A 715 -5.12 22.26 26.06
C GLY A 715 -3.87 23.06 26.42
N LEU A 716 -3.88 23.85 27.51
CA LEU A 716 -2.80 24.79 27.83
C LEU A 716 -1.77 24.30 28.88
N LEU A 717 -2.00 23.17 29.54
CA LEU A 717 -1.00 22.61 30.48
C LEU A 717 0.24 22.01 29.80
N ALA A 718 0.33 22.06 28.45
CA ALA A 718 1.49 21.60 27.70
C ALA A 718 2.57 22.68 27.43
N ALA A 719 2.34 23.97 27.75
CA ALA A 719 3.31 25.01 27.40
C ALA A 719 3.37 26.20 28.37
N SER A 720 3.90 26.00 29.58
CA SER A 720 4.53 27.11 30.32
C SER A 720 5.56 26.63 31.34
N GLY A 721 6.80 26.45 30.88
CA GLY A 721 8.00 26.57 31.72
C GLY A 721 8.46 28.03 31.79
N PRO A 722 9.11 28.50 32.88
CA PRO A 722 9.28 29.91 33.14
C PRO A 722 10.57 30.46 32.52
N HIS A 723 10.52 30.94 31.27
CA HIS A 723 11.55 31.85 30.75
C HIS A 723 10.93 32.90 29.83
N GLY A 724 10.89 34.14 30.33
CA GLY A 724 10.47 35.30 29.56
C GLY A 724 11.52 35.69 28.52
N VAL A 725 11.05 36.05 27.33
CA VAL A 725 11.79 36.89 26.38
C VAL A 725 10.79 37.83 25.71
N THR A 726 11.05 39.13 25.88
CA THR A 726 10.45 40.24 25.15
C THR A 726 11.02 40.33 23.73
N ALA A 727 10.17 40.41 22.70
CA ALA A 727 10.52 41.06 21.43
C ALA A 727 9.25 41.58 20.74
N ALA A 728 9.23 42.88 20.48
CA ALA A 728 8.19 43.59 19.76
C ALA A 728 8.46 43.56 18.25
N GLY A 729 7.41 43.39 17.45
CA GLY A 729 7.44 43.75 16.02
C GLY A 729 6.89 42.70 15.03
N SER A 730 5.60 42.38 15.13
CA SER A 730 4.77 41.83 14.03
C SER A 730 3.34 42.36 14.20
N PRO A 731 2.61 42.73 13.13
CA PRO A 731 1.20 43.13 13.26
C PRO A 731 0.36 41.94 13.76
N PRO A 732 -0.70 42.19 14.55
CA PRO A 732 -1.45 41.14 15.21
C PRO A 732 -2.24 40.31 14.19
N THR A 733 -2.22 39.01 14.45
CA THR A 733 -2.91 37.92 13.77
C THR A 733 -4.41 38.17 13.67
N LEU A 734 -4.96 38.00 12.46
CA LEU A 734 -6.40 37.91 12.24
C LEU A 734 -6.83 36.45 12.39
N GLU A 735 -6.69 35.88 13.58
CA GLU A 735 -7.34 34.60 13.92
C GLU A 735 -8.80 34.88 14.33
N CYS A 736 -9.68 33.92 14.04
CA CYS A 736 -11.13 33.98 14.22
C CYS A 736 -11.56 34.52 15.60
N ARG A 737 -11.71 35.84 15.72
CA ARG A 737 -12.28 36.51 16.89
C ARG A 737 -13.77 36.63 16.70
N CYS A 738 -14.54 35.67 17.22
CA CYS A 738 -15.91 35.85 17.69
C CYS A 738 -16.34 34.57 18.45
N ALA A 739 -15.96 34.42 19.72
CA ALA A 739 -17.01 34.36 20.74
C ALA A 739 -16.62 34.94 22.12
N PHE A 740 -15.32 35.17 22.42
CA PHE A 740 -14.90 35.52 23.79
C PHE A 740 -13.86 36.64 23.94
N ASP A 741 -13.42 37.29 22.86
CA ASP A 741 -12.66 38.55 22.92
C ASP A 741 -13.63 39.74 23.10
N PHE A 742 -14.18 39.86 24.31
CA PHE A 742 -15.22 40.84 24.66
C PHE A 742 -14.69 42.27 24.65
N ASP A 743 -13.39 42.48 24.88
CA ASP A 743 -12.81 43.83 24.89
C ASP A 743 -12.10 44.22 23.58
N ARG A 744 -12.01 43.28 22.63
CA ARG A 744 -11.48 43.45 21.26
C ARG A 744 -9.99 43.76 21.22
N ASP A 745 -9.25 43.47 22.28
CA ASP A 745 -7.79 43.51 22.24
C ASP A 745 -7.21 42.22 21.66
N GLY A 746 -8.02 41.15 21.72
CA GLY A 746 -7.83 39.75 21.31
C GLY A 746 -6.47 39.19 21.53
N LEU A 747 -6.10 39.38 22.77
CA LEU A 747 -5.82 38.27 23.64
C LEU A 747 -7.17 37.73 24.20
N ILE A 748 -7.25 36.45 24.54
CA ILE A 748 -8.33 35.95 25.40
C ILE A 748 -7.77 35.96 26.83
N ASP A 749 -8.18 36.92 27.66
CA ASP A 749 -7.64 37.11 29.01
C ASP A 749 -8.69 37.54 30.05
N LEU A 750 -8.24 37.83 31.27
CA LEU A 750 -9.13 38.21 32.39
C LEU A 750 -9.92 39.52 32.16
N ARG A 751 -9.54 40.34 31.18
CA ARG A 751 -10.23 41.57 30.80
C ARG A 751 -11.47 41.28 29.98
N ASP A 752 -11.47 40.19 29.21
CA ASP A 752 -12.66 39.67 28.54
C ASP A 752 -13.72 39.26 29.56
N PHE A 753 -13.31 38.61 30.65
CA PHE A 753 -14.20 38.27 31.75
C PHE A 753 -14.81 39.53 32.41
N ALA A 754 -14.02 40.57 32.62
CA ALA A 754 -14.51 41.84 33.17
C ALA A 754 -15.46 42.59 32.20
N SER A 755 -15.25 42.44 30.89
CA SER A 755 -16.10 43.02 29.84
C SER A 755 -17.39 42.22 29.62
N PHE A 756 -17.33 40.89 29.72
CA PHE A 756 -18.47 39.99 29.78
C PHE A 756 -19.36 40.32 30.98
N GLN A 757 -18.80 40.40 32.20
CA GLN A 757 -19.57 40.75 33.41
C GLN A 757 -20.30 42.10 33.31
N ARG A 758 -19.74 43.07 32.57
CA ARG A 758 -20.41 44.35 32.29
C ARG A 758 -21.55 44.22 31.29
N ALA A 759 -21.49 43.26 30.37
CA ALA A 759 -22.49 43.02 29.33
C ALA A 759 -23.69 42.20 29.83
N VAL A 760 -23.49 41.22 30.72
CA VAL A 760 -24.58 40.42 31.33
C VAL A 760 -25.20 41.08 32.57
N GLY A 761 -24.61 42.20 33.04
CA GLY A 761 -25.05 42.97 34.19
C GLY A 761 -26.00 44.14 33.91
N SER A 762 -26.69 44.19 32.75
CA SER A 762 -27.66 45.23 32.39
C SER A 762 -29.02 44.69 31.97
#